data_AF-A0A4Q3RM28-F1
#
_entry.id   AF-A0A4Q3RM28-F1
#
_cell.length_a   1.000
_cell.length_b   1.000
_cell.length_c   1.000
_cell.angle_alpha   90.00
_cell.angle_beta   90.00
_cell.angle_gamma   90.00
#
_symmetry.space_group_name_H-M   'P 1'
#
loop_
_entity.id
_entity.type
_entity.pdbx_description
1 polymer ?
#
loop_
_entity_poly.entity_id
_entity_poly.type
_entity_poly.pdbx_seq_one_letter_code
_entity_poly.pdbx_strand_id
1 'polypeptide(L)'
;MRRRVLALATFLALVGCVHAQVDTLTQRIFLIGDGGELVGEKTHPVIDWLQKNVNWDDERNTAIFLGDNVYPLGLPMKGAPDYERSKHILDYELKPFLNKKSRAFFVMGNHDWANGKMQGWQQVRNQYNYINGLEKANIQALPGEGCPGPVAVDLNNQVVVVFIDSQWFLYIHDKPGPGSSCNARTVDEFQTELREIVAAHPNQMMLVVTHHPLYSFGVHGGDYTWKEHLFPLTAINPKLWIPLPVLGSIYPITRGVFGNLQDVKHPLYQTMVNAIEKEMQKHPNALVASGHDHSLQLIKKDSLFQIISGSASNLSRVKENREGELLFHDLTYGFAMLEVHKSGKVVTKYYNINSKDLTTPTFAKDLRTIIAAPEIVSKDSIPKFPDSVLIAANPKLKGGFLRNIFMGKNYRQEWTTPIKVPVLDFKNLKPEKQGGGKQTRSLRVEDANGKEWSLRSVEKFPDAAIPPDLRQTFVKNIVIDGISASYPFGGLSIEPMARAAGVPMLRKKLVYIPDDPRLGRFRDVFKNTLATMEEREPDTLKKTDNTDEVVLKMAKDNDDHVDQVSVLKARLLDNFYMDFDRHEGQWEWATRDTGKGKIYYPIPKDQDQAFFTNQGLLPYFAKKPWLVPEFQGFDEKTDNIKTFNRPARNFDRFFLNELPRKTWEIYIDSFLTKMTDQVIEEAMSRQPKEIRGFHYDEIVKTLKGRRQHFKKDMLEYYDFLSKEVNIVGSNQRELF
;
A
#
# COMPACT_ATOMS: atom_id res chain seq x y z
N MET A 1 -51.01 -50.81 9.38
CA MET A 1 -49.79 -51.05 8.55
C MET A 1 -49.72 -50.14 7.30
N ARG A 2 -50.77 -50.04 6.48
CA ARG A 2 -50.77 -49.25 5.22
C ARG A 2 -50.40 -47.75 5.35
N ARG A 3 -50.79 -47.05 6.42
CA ARG A 3 -50.44 -45.62 6.62
C ARG A 3 -48.95 -45.37 6.96
N ARG A 4 -48.27 -46.34 7.60
CA ARG A 4 -46.84 -46.22 7.93
C ARG A 4 -45.94 -46.53 6.72
N VAL A 5 -46.38 -47.42 5.84
CA VAL A 5 -45.68 -47.74 4.59
C VAL A 5 -45.79 -46.58 3.59
N LEU A 6 -46.95 -45.91 3.53
CA LEU A 6 -47.11 -44.72 2.67
C LEU A 6 -46.23 -43.56 3.15
N ALA A 7 -46.16 -43.28 4.45
CA ALA A 7 -45.31 -42.22 5.00
C ALA A 7 -43.81 -42.49 4.80
N LEU A 8 -43.38 -43.76 4.90
CA LEU A 8 -41.99 -44.15 4.64
C LEU A 8 -41.64 -44.03 3.15
N ALA A 9 -42.57 -44.37 2.25
CA ALA A 9 -42.40 -44.21 0.81
C ALA A 9 -42.37 -42.74 0.38
N THR A 10 -43.17 -41.87 1.00
CA THR A 10 -43.11 -40.42 0.74
C THR A 10 -41.82 -39.80 1.29
N PHE A 11 -41.32 -40.26 2.45
CA PHE A 11 -40.05 -39.81 3.01
C PHE A 11 -38.86 -40.28 2.16
N LEU A 12 -38.87 -41.53 1.65
CA LEU A 12 -37.86 -42.04 0.72
C LEU A 12 -37.91 -41.35 -0.66
N ALA A 13 -39.09 -40.97 -1.15
CA ALA A 13 -39.25 -40.20 -2.38
C ALA A 13 -38.80 -38.73 -2.23
N LEU A 14 -38.97 -38.13 -1.05
CA LEU A 14 -38.46 -36.80 -0.73
C LEU A 14 -36.94 -36.78 -0.50
N VAL A 15 -36.36 -37.85 0.05
CA VAL A 15 -34.89 -38.01 0.15
C VAL A 15 -34.26 -38.25 -1.23
N GLY A 16 -34.98 -38.88 -2.15
CA GLY A 16 -34.54 -39.08 -3.55
C GLY A 16 -34.53 -37.83 -4.43
N CYS A 17 -35.06 -36.70 -3.96
CA CYS A 17 -35.15 -35.43 -4.71
C CYS A 17 -34.25 -34.32 -4.13
N VAL A 18 -33.23 -34.64 -3.34
CA VAL A 18 -32.11 -33.71 -3.12
C VAL A 18 -31.29 -33.73 -4.41
N HIS A 19 -31.67 -32.88 -5.37
CA HIS A 19 -30.76 -32.54 -6.45
C HIS A 19 -29.49 -32.01 -5.79
N ALA A 20 -28.39 -32.76 -5.89
CA ALA A 20 -27.09 -32.28 -5.50
C ALA A 20 -26.89 -30.94 -6.23
N GLN A 21 -26.90 -29.84 -5.49
CA GLN A 21 -26.74 -28.52 -6.05
C GLN A 21 -25.41 -28.52 -6.79
N VAL A 22 -25.44 -28.40 -8.11
CA VAL A 22 -24.23 -28.46 -8.94
C VAL A 22 -23.29 -27.36 -8.45
N ASP A 23 -22.11 -27.75 -8.00
CA ASP A 23 -21.12 -26.79 -7.52
C ASP A 23 -20.63 -25.94 -8.71
N THR A 24 -20.84 -24.64 -8.62
CA THR A 24 -20.64 -23.70 -9.73
C THR A 24 -19.33 -22.94 -9.55
N LEU A 25 -18.70 -22.60 -10.66
CA LEU A 25 -17.48 -21.79 -10.68
C LEU A 25 -17.77 -20.36 -10.23
N THR A 26 -17.00 -19.86 -9.25
CA THR A 26 -17.00 -18.46 -8.81
C THR A 26 -15.89 -17.66 -9.50
N GLN A 27 -14.69 -18.22 -9.64
CA GLN A 27 -13.53 -17.52 -10.19
C GLN A 27 -12.58 -18.46 -10.95
N ARG A 28 -12.04 -17.97 -12.07
CA ARG A 28 -10.84 -18.48 -12.75
C ARG A 28 -9.75 -17.42 -12.72
N ILE A 29 -8.53 -17.84 -12.42
CA ILE A 29 -7.35 -16.96 -12.35
C ILE A 29 -6.25 -17.58 -13.23
N PHE A 30 -5.89 -16.91 -14.30
CA PHE A 30 -4.83 -17.30 -15.24
C PHE A 30 -3.53 -16.62 -14.80
N LEU A 31 -2.46 -17.40 -14.64
CA LEU A 31 -1.16 -16.98 -14.12
C LEU A 31 -0.12 -17.07 -15.24
N ILE A 32 0.40 -15.94 -15.71
CA ILE A 32 1.21 -15.85 -16.93
C ILE A 32 2.50 -15.09 -16.62
N GLY A 33 3.64 -15.74 -16.54
CA GLY A 33 4.94 -15.10 -16.28
C GLY A 33 5.86 -15.16 -17.48
N ASP A 34 6.78 -14.19 -17.56
CA ASP A 34 7.89 -14.19 -18.51
C ASP A 34 7.39 -14.19 -19.97
N GLY A 35 6.44 -13.29 -20.26
CA GLY A 35 5.79 -13.11 -21.57
C GLY A 35 6.46 -12.09 -22.49
N GLY A 36 7.49 -11.39 -22.00
CA GLY A 36 8.00 -10.18 -22.64
C GLY A 36 8.77 -10.34 -23.95
N GLU A 37 8.55 -11.41 -24.72
CA GLU A 37 9.17 -11.64 -26.03
C GLU A 37 8.16 -12.18 -27.06
N LEU A 38 8.26 -11.66 -28.29
CA LEU A 38 7.45 -12.10 -29.43
C LEU A 38 8.27 -12.96 -30.38
N VAL A 39 7.72 -14.10 -30.79
CA VAL A 39 8.32 -14.96 -31.82
C VAL A 39 8.25 -14.24 -33.17
N GLY A 40 9.42 -13.95 -33.74
CA GLY A 40 9.55 -13.22 -35.01
C GLY A 40 8.88 -11.84 -34.99
N GLU A 41 8.76 -11.22 -33.81
CA GLU A 41 8.10 -9.91 -33.56
C GLU A 41 6.60 -9.87 -33.91
N LYS A 42 5.96 -11.03 -34.13
CA LYS A 42 4.59 -11.11 -34.68
C LYS A 42 3.60 -11.90 -33.85
N THR A 43 4.06 -12.95 -33.16
CA THR A 43 3.17 -13.91 -32.47
C THR A 43 3.68 -14.17 -31.06
N HIS A 44 2.77 -14.49 -30.15
CA HIS A 44 3.13 -14.89 -28.80
C HIS A 44 2.43 -16.22 -28.46
N PRO A 45 3.17 -17.30 -28.17
CA PRO A 45 2.62 -18.66 -28.10
C PRO A 45 1.48 -18.80 -27.07
N VAL A 46 1.67 -18.31 -25.85
CA VAL A 46 0.63 -18.39 -24.81
C VAL A 46 -0.51 -17.39 -25.01
N ILE A 47 -0.23 -16.13 -25.32
CA ILE A 47 -1.28 -15.12 -25.58
C ILE A 47 -2.17 -15.52 -26.76
N ASP A 48 -1.61 -16.04 -27.84
CA ASP A 48 -2.39 -16.51 -29.00
C ASP A 48 -3.28 -17.71 -28.64
N TRP A 49 -2.75 -18.64 -27.84
CA TRP A 49 -3.54 -19.76 -27.32
C TRP A 49 -4.69 -19.27 -26.43
N LEU A 50 -4.43 -18.31 -25.54
CA LEU A 50 -5.44 -17.74 -24.64
C LEU A 50 -6.52 -16.96 -25.40
N GLN A 51 -6.14 -16.15 -26.39
CA GLN A 51 -7.09 -15.42 -27.25
C GLN A 51 -8.04 -16.37 -27.98
N LYS A 52 -7.55 -17.54 -28.40
CA LYS A 52 -8.35 -18.55 -29.12
C LYS A 52 -9.27 -19.35 -28.20
N ASN A 53 -8.83 -19.66 -26.97
CA ASN A 53 -9.49 -20.68 -26.14
C ASN A 53 -10.21 -20.12 -24.90
N VAL A 54 -10.03 -18.84 -24.56
CA VAL A 54 -10.61 -18.23 -23.36
C VAL A 54 -11.60 -17.14 -23.74
N ASN A 55 -12.81 -17.20 -23.16
CA ASN A 55 -13.78 -16.13 -23.26
C ASN A 55 -13.46 -15.03 -22.25
N TRP A 56 -12.78 -13.96 -22.68
CA TRP A 56 -12.46 -12.82 -21.84
C TRP A 56 -13.65 -11.89 -21.54
N ASP A 57 -14.83 -12.13 -22.11
CA ASP A 57 -16.08 -11.45 -21.72
C ASP A 57 -16.75 -12.12 -20.50
N ASP A 58 -16.23 -13.23 -20.00
CA ASP A 58 -16.67 -13.84 -18.73
C ASP A 58 -16.00 -13.12 -17.54
N GLU A 59 -16.81 -12.45 -16.72
CA GLU A 59 -16.38 -11.69 -15.52
C GLU A 59 -15.71 -12.57 -14.46
N ARG A 60 -15.93 -13.89 -14.51
CA ARG A 60 -15.28 -14.84 -13.60
C ARG A 60 -13.82 -15.09 -13.99
N ASN A 61 -13.36 -14.65 -15.16
CA ASN A 61 -11.97 -14.80 -15.58
C ASN A 61 -11.13 -13.60 -15.15
N THR A 62 -9.95 -13.87 -14.58
CA THR A 62 -8.93 -12.86 -14.27
C THR A 62 -7.59 -13.34 -14.81
N ALA A 63 -6.86 -12.50 -15.53
CA ALA A 63 -5.48 -12.74 -15.91
C ALA A 63 -4.52 -11.99 -14.97
N ILE A 64 -3.41 -12.62 -14.62
CA ILE A 64 -2.34 -12.02 -13.82
C ILE A 64 -1.01 -12.32 -14.50
N PHE A 65 -0.36 -11.26 -14.97
CA PHE A 65 0.98 -11.29 -15.50
C PHE A 65 1.99 -11.19 -14.35
N LEU A 66 2.89 -12.17 -14.26
CA LEU A 66 3.78 -12.40 -13.11
C LEU A 66 5.16 -11.73 -13.29
N GLY A 67 5.25 -10.63 -14.04
CA GLY A 67 6.51 -9.94 -14.30
C GLY A 67 7.28 -10.46 -15.51
N ASP A 68 8.32 -9.71 -15.85
CA ASP A 68 9.08 -9.83 -17.09
C ASP A 68 8.17 -9.70 -18.31
N ASN A 69 7.38 -8.62 -18.30
CA ASN A 69 6.41 -8.30 -19.35
C ASN A 69 7.09 -7.69 -20.58
N VAL A 70 8.34 -7.20 -20.45
CA VAL A 70 9.13 -6.69 -21.59
C VAL A 70 10.62 -7.04 -21.47
N TYR A 71 11.11 -7.87 -22.40
CA TYR A 71 12.53 -8.16 -22.54
C TYR A 71 13.25 -7.22 -23.53
N PRO A 72 14.54 -6.88 -23.26
CA PRO A 72 15.34 -7.28 -22.10
C PRO A 72 15.39 -6.25 -20.96
N LEU A 73 14.88 -5.02 -21.14
CA LEU A 73 15.12 -3.92 -20.19
C LEU A 73 13.87 -3.09 -19.89
N GLY A 74 12.67 -3.68 -20.02
CA GLY A 74 11.43 -2.99 -19.70
C GLY A 74 11.02 -1.98 -20.76
N LEU A 75 10.12 -1.08 -20.38
CA LEU A 75 9.67 0.04 -21.21
C LEU A 75 10.54 1.29 -21.00
N PRO A 76 11.34 1.73 -22.00
CA PRO A 76 12.10 2.97 -21.89
C PRO A 76 11.22 4.22 -22.03
N MET A 77 11.83 5.40 -21.87
CA MET A 77 11.14 6.65 -22.14
C MET A 77 10.78 6.79 -23.62
N LYS A 78 9.65 7.45 -23.91
CA LYS A 78 9.25 7.76 -25.28
C LYS A 78 10.35 8.54 -25.99
N GLY A 79 10.73 8.10 -27.19
CA GLY A 79 11.83 8.65 -27.98
C GLY A 79 13.16 7.91 -27.85
N ALA A 80 13.29 6.98 -26.89
CA ALA A 80 14.43 6.06 -26.87
C ALA A 80 14.35 5.06 -28.05
N PRO A 81 15.49 4.58 -28.60
CA PRO A 81 15.51 3.70 -29.78
C PRO A 81 14.63 2.45 -29.67
N ASP A 82 14.59 1.81 -28.50
CA ASP A 82 13.86 0.55 -28.29
C ASP A 82 12.40 0.74 -27.84
N TYR A 83 11.93 1.99 -27.71
CA TYR A 83 10.59 2.28 -27.16
C TYR A 83 9.46 1.61 -27.93
N GLU A 84 9.44 1.74 -29.26
CA GLU A 84 8.35 1.20 -30.08
C GLU A 84 8.31 -0.34 -30.04
N ARG A 85 9.47 -1.00 -29.96
CA ARG A 85 9.55 -2.46 -29.81
C ARG A 85 9.02 -2.89 -28.44
N SER A 86 9.49 -2.27 -27.36
CA SER A 86 9.01 -2.55 -25.99
C SER A 86 7.51 -2.32 -25.85
N LYS A 87 7.00 -1.22 -26.44
CA LYS A 87 5.59 -0.89 -26.47
C LYS A 87 4.77 -1.92 -27.25
N HIS A 88 5.25 -2.38 -28.40
CA HIS A 88 4.57 -3.39 -29.22
C HIS A 88 4.38 -4.72 -28.48
N ILE A 89 5.37 -5.14 -27.68
CA ILE A 89 5.28 -6.33 -26.84
C ILE A 89 4.15 -6.16 -25.80
N LEU A 90 4.15 -5.06 -25.05
CA LEU A 90 3.07 -4.78 -24.07
C LEU A 90 1.69 -4.71 -24.74
N ASP A 91 1.58 -4.04 -25.89
CA ASP A 91 0.32 -3.96 -26.62
C ASP A 91 -0.20 -5.34 -27.02
N TYR A 92 0.69 -6.27 -27.36
CA TYR A 92 0.34 -7.64 -27.69
C TYR A 92 -0.25 -8.37 -26.49
N GLU A 93 0.37 -8.24 -25.31
CA GLU A 93 -0.10 -8.82 -24.05
C GLU A 93 -1.43 -8.20 -23.59
N LEU A 94 -1.63 -6.90 -23.81
CA LEU A 94 -2.83 -6.16 -23.39
C LEU A 94 -4.04 -6.43 -24.30
N LYS A 95 -3.80 -6.68 -25.59
CA LYS A 95 -4.82 -6.84 -26.63
C LYS A 95 -6.00 -7.77 -26.27
N PRO A 96 -5.81 -8.95 -25.66
CA PRO A 96 -6.93 -9.84 -25.32
C PRO A 96 -7.96 -9.21 -24.37
N PHE A 97 -7.54 -8.25 -23.56
CA PHE A 97 -8.31 -7.70 -22.44
C PHE A 97 -8.92 -6.32 -22.72
N LEU A 98 -8.56 -5.71 -23.85
CA LEU A 98 -9.11 -4.42 -24.25
C LEU A 98 -10.61 -4.55 -24.55
N ASN A 99 -11.41 -3.70 -23.89
CA ASN A 99 -12.87 -3.69 -23.99
C ASN A 99 -13.52 -5.02 -23.58
N LYS A 100 -12.92 -5.72 -22.61
CA LYS A 100 -13.43 -6.96 -22.03
C LYS A 100 -13.91 -6.75 -20.60
N LYS A 101 -14.72 -7.70 -20.14
CA LYS A 101 -15.26 -7.70 -18.77
C LYS A 101 -14.33 -8.36 -17.76
N SER A 102 -13.51 -9.29 -18.20
CA SER A 102 -12.45 -9.90 -17.38
C SER A 102 -11.41 -8.87 -16.93
N ARG A 103 -10.82 -9.13 -15.77
CA ARG A 103 -9.78 -8.30 -15.17
C ARG A 103 -8.40 -8.80 -15.60
N ALA A 104 -7.45 -7.89 -15.82
CA ALA A 104 -6.06 -8.20 -16.08
C ALA A 104 -5.15 -7.39 -15.15
N PHE A 105 -4.19 -8.07 -14.53
CA PHE A 105 -3.22 -7.45 -13.64
C PHE A 105 -1.80 -7.71 -14.10
N PHE A 106 -0.90 -6.75 -13.89
CA PHE A 106 0.51 -6.86 -14.27
C PHE A 106 1.40 -6.55 -13.06
N VAL A 107 2.23 -7.51 -12.67
CA VAL A 107 3.34 -7.33 -11.71
C VAL A 107 4.62 -7.06 -12.49
N MET A 108 5.58 -6.35 -11.90
CA MET A 108 6.88 -6.08 -12.52
C MET A 108 7.91 -7.15 -12.15
N GLY A 109 8.70 -7.56 -13.13
CA GLY A 109 9.86 -8.45 -12.97
C GLY A 109 11.19 -7.72 -13.06
N ASN A 110 12.29 -8.46 -12.96
CA ASN A 110 13.61 -7.84 -12.96
C ASN A 110 13.94 -7.19 -14.31
N HIS A 111 13.48 -7.72 -15.43
CA HIS A 111 13.69 -7.10 -16.74
C HIS A 111 12.89 -5.81 -16.90
N ASP A 112 11.69 -5.73 -16.32
CA ASP A 112 10.90 -4.49 -16.26
C ASP A 112 11.64 -3.41 -15.44
N TRP A 113 12.42 -3.81 -14.42
CA TRP A 113 13.38 -2.98 -13.68
C TRP A 113 14.75 -2.82 -14.39
N ALA A 114 14.77 -2.84 -15.71
CA ALA A 114 16.00 -2.74 -16.53
C ALA A 114 17.08 -3.76 -16.12
N ASN A 115 16.69 -4.94 -15.68
CA ASN A 115 17.56 -5.98 -15.13
C ASN A 115 18.45 -5.49 -13.99
N GLY A 116 17.88 -4.67 -13.10
CA GLY A 116 18.57 -4.15 -11.91
C GLY A 116 19.53 -2.99 -12.17
N LYS A 117 19.58 -2.41 -13.38
CA LYS A 117 20.41 -1.24 -13.70
C LYS A 117 19.87 0.04 -13.07
N MET A 118 20.68 1.10 -12.98
CA MET A 118 20.33 2.39 -12.34
C MET A 118 19.05 3.05 -12.86
N GLN A 119 18.68 2.85 -14.13
CA GLN A 119 17.43 3.38 -14.71
C GLN A 119 16.19 2.54 -14.38
N GLY A 120 16.35 1.41 -13.68
CA GLY A 120 15.29 0.42 -13.45
C GLY A 120 14.02 1.00 -12.84
N TRP A 121 14.15 1.87 -11.83
CA TRP A 121 12.98 2.51 -11.23
C TRP A 121 12.21 3.37 -12.24
N GLN A 122 12.90 4.10 -13.13
CA GLN A 122 12.25 4.88 -14.18
C GLN A 122 11.49 3.98 -15.18
N GLN A 123 12.03 2.80 -15.52
CA GLN A 123 11.38 1.90 -16.49
C GLN A 123 10.08 1.31 -15.93
N VAL A 124 10.09 0.95 -14.66
CA VAL A 124 8.91 0.50 -13.94
C VAL A 124 7.84 1.59 -13.91
N ARG A 125 8.23 2.84 -13.64
CA ARG A 125 7.30 3.98 -13.69
C ARG A 125 6.75 4.19 -15.10
N ASN A 126 7.58 4.09 -16.14
CA ASN A 126 7.12 4.20 -17.53
C ASN A 126 6.08 3.13 -17.85
N GLN A 127 6.35 1.88 -17.47
CA GLN A 127 5.48 0.73 -17.74
C GLN A 127 4.17 0.80 -16.96
N TYR A 128 4.24 1.14 -15.66
CA TYR A 128 3.06 1.41 -14.83
C TYR A 128 2.21 2.53 -15.44
N ASN A 129 2.82 3.66 -15.82
CA ASN A 129 2.14 4.79 -16.43
C ASN A 129 1.56 4.45 -17.80
N TYR A 130 2.22 3.58 -18.57
CA TYR A 130 1.72 3.13 -19.87
C TYR A 130 0.45 2.29 -19.69
N ILE A 131 0.49 1.25 -18.85
CA ILE A 131 -0.62 0.34 -18.63
C ILE A 131 -1.81 1.07 -17.98
N ASN A 132 -1.57 1.79 -16.89
CA ASN A 132 -2.63 2.46 -16.13
C ASN A 132 -3.11 3.75 -16.82
N GLY A 133 -2.26 4.36 -17.65
CA GLY A 133 -2.60 5.52 -18.48
C GLY A 133 -3.53 5.21 -19.66
N LEU A 134 -3.83 3.93 -19.93
CA LEU A 134 -4.90 3.54 -20.87
C LEU A 134 -6.31 3.85 -20.32
N GLU A 135 -6.41 4.15 -19.02
CA GLU A 135 -7.67 4.46 -18.31
C GLU A 135 -8.73 3.35 -18.47
N LYS A 136 -8.29 2.09 -18.55
CA LYS A 136 -9.15 0.91 -18.61
C LYS A 136 -9.34 0.34 -17.21
N ALA A 137 -10.55 0.47 -16.66
CA ALA A 137 -10.84 0.04 -15.29
C ALA A 137 -10.53 -1.45 -15.00
N ASN A 138 -10.61 -2.30 -16.03
CA ASN A 138 -10.37 -3.74 -15.93
C ASN A 138 -8.88 -4.14 -16.06
N ILE A 139 -7.98 -3.22 -16.40
CA ILE A 139 -6.55 -3.50 -16.61
C ILE A 139 -5.71 -2.63 -15.67
N GLN A 140 -4.85 -3.24 -14.85
CA GLN A 140 -4.05 -2.52 -13.85
C GLN A 140 -2.67 -3.13 -13.67
N ALA A 141 -1.62 -2.33 -13.68
CA ALA A 141 -0.32 -2.70 -13.15
C ALA A 141 -0.27 -2.44 -11.64
N LEU A 142 0.18 -3.43 -10.85
CA LEU A 142 0.26 -3.38 -9.39
C LEU A 142 1.50 -4.13 -8.87
N PRO A 143 2.16 -3.66 -7.80
CA PRO A 143 1.97 -2.37 -7.12
C PRO A 143 2.37 -1.16 -7.98
N GLY A 144 1.93 0.04 -7.59
CA GLY A 144 2.16 1.25 -8.39
C GLY A 144 3.55 1.85 -8.25
N GLU A 145 4.04 2.48 -9.32
CA GLU A 145 5.28 3.29 -9.37
C GLU A 145 6.56 2.65 -8.79
N GLY A 146 6.64 1.32 -8.75
CA GLY A 146 7.76 0.57 -8.17
C GLY A 146 7.74 0.51 -6.64
N CYS A 147 6.60 0.83 -6.01
CA CYS A 147 6.38 0.55 -4.60
C CYS A 147 6.46 -0.96 -4.34
N PRO A 148 6.94 -1.41 -3.17
CA PRO A 148 7.06 -2.84 -2.86
C PRO A 148 5.72 -3.59 -2.77
N GLY A 149 4.60 -2.88 -2.61
CA GLY A 149 3.36 -3.44 -2.08
C GLY A 149 3.45 -3.55 -0.54
N PRO A 150 2.66 -4.43 0.11
CA PRO A 150 1.67 -5.33 -0.49
C PRO A 150 0.39 -4.58 -0.88
N VAL A 151 -0.16 -4.87 -2.06
CA VAL A 151 -1.46 -4.33 -2.49
C VAL A 151 -2.49 -5.44 -2.56
N ALA A 152 -3.48 -5.42 -1.68
CA ALA A 152 -4.60 -6.37 -1.70
C ALA A 152 -5.71 -5.91 -2.65
N VAL A 153 -6.20 -6.84 -3.48
CA VAL A 153 -7.35 -6.69 -4.36
C VAL A 153 -8.30 -7.86 -4.12
N ASP A 154 -9.51 -7.56 -3.69
CA ASP A 154 -10.59 -8.54 -3.66
C ASP A 154 -11.09 -8.82 -5.08
N LEU A 155 -11.06 -10.09 -5.47
CA LEU A 155 -11.75 -10.53 -6.68
C LEU A 155 -13.22 -10.81 -6.37
N ASN A 156 -13.49 -11.40 -5.20
CA ASN A 156 -14.82 -11.67 -4.66
C ASN A 156 -14.71 -12.00 -3.15
N ASN A 157 -15.83 -12.38 -2.53
CA ASN A 157 -15.91 -12.79 -1.12
C ASN A 157 -15.09 -14.05 -0.75
N GLN A 158 -14.64 -14.85 -1.72
CA GLN A 158 -13.84 -16.05 -1.52
C GLN A 158 -12.36 -15.84 -1.85
N VAL A 159 -11.98 -14.81 -2.63
CA VAL A 159 -10.60 -14.65 -3.12
C VAL A 159 -10.09 -13.23 -2.95
N VAL A 160 -8.93 -13.12 -2.32
CA VAL A 160 -8.09 -11.91 -2.30
C VAL A 160 -6.75 -12.20 -2.98
N VAL A 161 -6.31 -11.30 -3.84
CA VAL A 161 -4.99 -11.33 -4.46
C VAL A 161 -4.13 -10.23 -3.85
N VAL A 162 -2.90 -10.56 -3.46
CA VAL A 162 -1.94 -9.63 -2.85
C VAL A 162 -0.74 -9.47 -3.77
N PHE A 163 -0.61 -8.31 -4.39
CA PHE A 163 0.48 -7.99 -5.33
C PHE A 163 1.70 -7.43 -4.59
N ILE A 164 2.88 -7.96 -4.93
CA ILE A 164 4.17 -7.58 -4.37
C ILE A 164 5.16 -7.36 -5.51
N ASP A 165 5.85 -6.22 -5.49
CA ASP A 165 7.02 -6.00 -6.36
C ASP A 165 8.25 -6.57 -5.64
N SER A 166 8.61 -7.81 -5.99
CA SER A 166 9.75 -8.49 -5.38
C SER A 166 11.09 -7.89 -5.77
N GLN A 167 11.17 -7.24 -6.94
CA GLN A 167 12.43 -6.66 -7.39
C GLN A 167 12.81 -5.44 -6.55
N TRP A 168 11.85 -4.73 -5.95
CA TRP A 168 12.14 -3.66 -4.99
C TRP A 168 13.06 -4.10 -3.84
N PHE A 169 12.92 -5.33 -3.35
CA PHE A 169 13.75 -5.89 -2.26
C PHE A 169 15.19 -6.18 -2.71
N LEU A 170 15.36 -6.48 -3.99
CA LEU A 170 16.63 -6.89 -4.59
C LEU A 170 17.37 -5.72 -5.26
N TYR A 171 16.67 -4.62 -5.50
CA TYR A 171 17.20 -3.46 -6.21
C TYR A 171 18.08 -2.60 -5.30
N ILE A 172 19.35 -2.43 -5.69
CA ILE A 172 20.37 -1.77 -4.86
C ILE A 172 20.57 -0.29 -5.15
N HIS A 173 19.94 0.24 -6.21
CA HIS A 173 19.96 1.66 -6.54
C HIS A 173 18.74 2.40 -5.92
N ASP A 174 18.60 3.68 -6.26
CA ASP A 174 17.50 4.52 -5.77
C ASP A 174 16.14 3.95 -6.20
N LYS A 175 15.29 3.77 -5.20
CA LYS A 175 13.93 3.21 -5.31
C LYS A 175 13.03 3.92 -4.31
N PRO A 176 11.69 3.76 -4.38
CA PRO A 176 10.79 4.38 -3.42
C PRO A 176 11.16 4.01 -1.97
N GLY A 177 11.32 5.03 -1.13
CA GLY A 177 11.77 4.93 0.25
C GLY A 177 11.08 5.96 1.15
N PRO A 178 11.72 6.46 2.23
CA PRO A 178 11.09 7.33 3.23
C PRO A 178 10.36 8.58 2.70
N GLY A 179 10.78 9.12 1.54
CA GLY A 179 10.15 10.29 0.90
C GLY A 179 9.14 9.97 -0.21
N SER A 180 8.76 8.71 -0.40
CA SER A 180 7.77 8.31 -1.42
C SER A 180 6.34 8.27 -0.87
N SER A 181 5.34 8.33 -1.75
CA SER A 181 3.93 8.13 -1.38
C SER A 181 3.56 6.66 -1.12
N CYS A 182 4.47 5.71 -1.32
CA CYS A 182 4.24 4.29 -1.05
C CYS A 182 3.76 4.07 0.39
N ASN A 183 2.80 3.14 0.57
CA ASN A 183 2.31 2.78 1.89
C ASN A 183 3.47 2.24 2.75
N ALA A 184 4.14 1.20 2.24
CA ALA A 184 5.38 0.66 2.79
C ALA A 184 6.62 1.26 2.12
N ARG A 185 7.57 1.72 2.94
CA ARG A 185 8.84 2.34 2.50
C ARG A 185 10.07 1.57 2.98
N THR A 186 9.84 0.58 3.84
CA THR A 186 10.86 -0.31 4.41
C THR A 186 10.32 -1.75 4.41
N VAL A 187 11.21 -2.74 4.52
CA VAL A 187 10.82 -4.16 4.63
C VAL A 187 9.93 -4.40 5.85
N ASP A 188 10.17 -3.69 6.95
CA ASP A 188 9.39 -3.83 8.18
C ASP A 188 7.97 -3.25 8.08
N GLU A 189 7.84 -2.13 7.36
CA GLU A 189 6.54 -1.55 7.02
C GLU A 189 5.78 -2.49 6.10
N PHE A 190 6.43 -3.01 5.06
CA PHE A 190 5.87 -4.00 4.15
C PHE A 190 5.34 -5.23 4.91
N GLN A 191 6.15 -5.80 5.81
CA GLN A 191 5.75 -6.98 6.57
C GLN A 191 4.59 -6.68 7.54
N THR A 192 4.54 -5.48 8.09
CA THR A 192 3.42 -5.05 8.94
C THR A 192 2.13 -4.95 8.14
N GLU A 193 2.17 -4.28 6.98
CA GLU A 193 1.02 -4.19 6.09
C GLU A 193 0.55 -5.56 5.61
N LEU A 194 1.47 -6.46 5.27
CA LEU A 194 1.14 -7.83 4.87
C LEU A 194 0.45 -8.58 6.01
N ARG A 195 0.91 -8.41 7.26
CA ARG A 195 0.26 -8.99 8.44
C ARG A 195 -1.16 -8.48 8.61
N GLU A 196 -1.39 -7.18 8.41
CA GLU A 196 -2.71 -6.59 8.50
C GLU A 196 -3.65 -7.13 7.42
N ILE A 197 -3.16 -7.28 6.19
CA ILE A 197 -3.90 -7.94 5.10
C ILE A 197 -4.21 -9.39 5.46
N VAL A 198 -3.24 -10.16 5.95
CA VAL A 198 -3.48 -11.55 6.41
C VAL A 198 -4.58 -11.61 7.47
N ALA A 199 -4.57 -10.68 8.43
CA ALA A 199 -5.56 -10.63 9.50
C ALA A 199 -6.95 -10.17 9.02
N ALA A 200 -7.02 -9.33 7.99
CA ALA A 200 -8.28 -8.79 7.46
C ALA A 200 -9.03 -9.75 6.52
N HIS A 201 -8.38 -10.81 6.04
CA HIS A 201 -8.92 -11.73 5.04
C HIS A 201 -8.99 -13.21 5.51
N PRO A 202 -9.37 -13.53 6.76
CA PRO A 202 -9.20 -14.88 7.34
C PRO A 202 -10.03 -15.98 6.65
N ASN A 203 -11.10 -15.60 5.94
CA ASN A 203 -12.08 -16.51 5.33
C ASN A 203 -11.99 -16.54 3.79
N GLN A 204 -10.97 -15.92 3.21
CA GLN A 204 -10.72 -15.97 1.76
C GLN A 204 -9.56 -16.94 1.47
N MET A 205 -9.42 -17.37 0.22
CA MET A 205 -8.13 -17.79 -0.32
C MET A 205 -7.30 -16.55 -0.54
N MET A 206 -6.07 -16.56 -0.03
CA MET A 206 -5.11 -15.49 -0.25
C MET A 206 -4.07 -15.94 -1.27
N LEU A 207 -4.13 -15.33 -2.47
CA LEU A 207 -3.13 -15.56 -3.51
C LEU A 207 -2.12 -14.41 -3.49
N VAL A 208 -0.92 -14.68 -2.97
CA VAL A 208 0.20 -13.74 -3.08
C VAL A 208 0.83 -13.88 -4.46
N VAL A 209 1.02 -12.76 -5.14
CA VAL A 209 1.61 -12.69 -6.48
C VAL A 209 2.88 -11.85 -6.42
N THR A 210 3.97 -12.45 -6.88
CA THR A 210 5.31 -11.84 -6.94
C THR A 210 6.03 -12.38 -8.16
N HIS A 211 6.89 -11.59 -8.80
CA HIS A 211 7.71 -12.10 -9.89
C HIS A 211 8.67 -13.23 -9.43
N HIS A 212 9.46 -12.95 -8.40
CA HIS A 212 10.42 -13.89 -7.82
C HIS A 212 9.73 -14.95 -6.93
N PRO A 213 10.00 -16.26 -7.15
CA PRO A 213 9.42 -17.35 -6.35
C PRO A 213 10.02 -17.48 -4.95
N LEU A 214 9.25 -17.90 -3.95
CA LEU A 214 9.82 -18.18 -2.62
C LEU A 214 10.66 -19.46 -2.62
N TYR A 215 10.20 -20.47 -3.38
CA TYR A 215 10.88 -21.75 -3.60
C TYR A 215 10.87 -22.06 -5.09
N SER A 216 11.96 -22.62 -5.60
CA SER A 216 12.11 -22.88 -7.04
C SER A 216 12.93 -24.14 -7.25
N PHE A 217 12.57 -24.95 -8.25
CA PHE A 217 13.35 -26.05 -8.82
C PHE A 217 14.01 -25.70 -10.17
N GLY A 218 13.82 -24.49 -10.71
CA GLY A 218 14.41 -23.99 -11.96
C GLY A 218 15.78 -23.31 -11.79
N VAL A 219 16.35 -22.65 -12.78
CA VAL A 219 17.78 -22.26 -12.72
C VAL A 219 18.16 -21.29 -11.57
N HIS A 220 17.22 -20.56 -10.99
CA HIS A 220 17.46 -19.54 -9.95
C HIS A 220 17.40 -20.04 -8.49
N GLY A 221 17.03 -21.31 -8.24
CA GLY A 221 17.02 -21.87 -6.88
C GLY A 221 18.39 -22.32 -6.32
N GLY A 222 19.49 -21.92 -6.96
CA GLY A 222 20.79 -21.77 -6.27
C GLY A 222 21.77 -22.95 -6.27
N ASP A 223 21.88 -23.77 -7.33
CA ASP A 223 22.93 -24.82 -7.45
C ASP A 223 23.72 -24.80 -8.76
N TYR A 224 25.05 -24.74 -8.62
CA TYR A 224 26.04 -24.73 -9.70
C TYR A 224 26.37 -26.16 -10.19
N THR A 225 26.53 -26.36 -11.51
CA THR A 225 26.98 -27.65 -12.08
C THR A 225 28.49 -27.85 -11.90
N TRP A 226 29.00 -29.10 -11.97
CA TRP A 226 30.45 -29.37 -12.00
C TRP A 226 31.17 -28.57 -13.10
N LYS A 227 30.48 -28.33 -14.21
CA LYS A 227 30.94 -27.48 -15.32
C LYS A 227 31.10 -26.02 -14.87
N GLU A 228 30.17 -25.49 -14.09
CA GLU A 228 30.24 -24.11 -13.57
C GLU A 228 31.29 -23.96 -12.45
N HIS A 229 31.58 -25.04 -11.72
CA HIS A 229 32.70 -25.10 -10.75
C HIS A 229 34.08 -25.15 -11.41
N LEU A 230 34.18 -25.86 -12.54
CA LEU A 230 35.46 -26.04 -13.24
C LEU A 230 35.70 -24.93 -14.27
N PHE A 231 34.64 -24.41 -14.90
CA PHE A 231 34.67 -23.42 -15.98
C PHE A 231 33.70 -22.25 -15.75
N PRO A 232 33.89 -21.43 -14.70
CA PRO A 232 32.92 -20.38 -14.30
C PRO A 232 32.72 -19.28 -15.36
N LEU A 233 33.68 -19.07 -16.25
CA LEU A 233 33.61 -18.07 -17.33
C LEU A 233 32.64 -18.44 -18.46
N THR A 234 32.19 -19.70 -18.51
CA THR A 234 31.17 -20.14 -19.48
C THR A 234 29.80 -19.49 -19.26
N ALA A 235 29.53 -18.99 -18.04
CA ALA A 235 28.33 -18.22 -17.72
C ALA A 235 28.32 -16.80 -18.31
N ILE A 236 29.50 -16.25 -18.61
CA ILE A 236 29.67 -14.91 -19.22
C ILE A 236 29.77 -15.04 -20.74
N ASN A 237 30.43 -16.09 -21.23
CA ASN A 237 30.50 -16.39 -22.65
C ASN A 237 30.56 -17.92 -22.85
N PRO A 238 29.62 -18.53 -23.61
CA PRO A 238 29.56 -19.98 -23.82
C PRO A 238 30.83 -20.60 -24.41
N LYS A 239 31.72 -19.80 -25.02
CA LYS A 239 32.99 -20.24 -25.63
C LYS A 239 34.19 -20.24 -24.68
N LEU A 240 34.08 -19.67 -23.47
CA LEU A 240 35.20 -19.54 -22.53
C LEU A 240 35.36 -20.77 -21.62
N TRP A 241 35.84 -21.87 -22.18
CA TRP A 241 36.12 -23.13 -21.47
C TRP A 241 37.51 -23.13 -20.80
N ILE A 242 37.73 -22.20 -19.87
CA ILE A 242 39.00 -22.07 -19.15
C ILE A 242 38.88 -22.76 -17.78
N PRO A 243 39.59 -23.87 -17.51
CA PRO A 243 39.52 -24.57 -16.24
C PRO A 243 40.24 -23.78 -15.14
N LEU A 244 39.53 -23.44 -14.07
CA LEU A 244 40.08 -22.69 -12.92
C LEU A 244 39.95 -23.48 -11.60
N PRO A 245 40.69 -24.60 -11.42
CA PRO A 245 40.69 -25.34 -10.16
C PRO A 245 41.26 -24.49 -9.01
N VAL A 246 40.77 -24.68 -7.79
CA VAL A 246 41.08 -23.91 -6.55
C VAL A 246 40.41 -22.53 -6.47
N LEU A 247 40.42 -21.72 -7.53
CA LEU A 247 39.67 -20.45 -7.57
C LEU A 247 38.15 -20.69 -7.72
N GLY A 248 37.75 -21.72 -8.48
CA GLY A 248 36.35 -22.15 -8.66
C GLY A 248 35.68 -22.80 -7.44
N SER A 249 36.42 -23.08 -6.36
CA SER A 249 35.90 -23.56 -5.07
C SER A 249 35.78 -22.47 -3.99
N ILE A 250 36.47 -21.33 -4.17
CA ILE A 250 36.28 -20.11 -3.34
C ILE A 250 35.16 -19.24 -3.94
N TYR A 251 35.04 -19.20 -5.27
CA TYR A 251 34.04 -18.42 -6.01
C TYR A 251 32.55 -18.70 -5.66
N PRO A 252 32.12 -19.95 -5.37
CA PRO A 252 30.76 -20.26 -4.93
C PRO A 252 30.50 -19.87 -3.47
N ILE A 253 31.52 -19.87 -2.62
CA ILE A 253 31.44 -19.48 -1.20
C ILE A 253 31.37 -17.95 -1.09
N THR A 254 32.13 -17.21 -1.92
CA THR A 254 32.00 -15.76 -2.01
C THR A 254 30.65 -15.34 -2.58
N ARG A 255 30.00 -16.15 -3.44
CA ARG A 255 28.61 -15.94 -3.89
C ARG A 255 27.52 -16.38 -2.89
N GLY A 256 27.85 -17.11 -1.83
CA GLY A 256 26.93 -17.28 -0.70
C GLY A 256 26.71 -15.97 0.07
N VAL A 257 27.65 -15.03 -0.06
CA VAL A 257 27.63 -13.69 0.57
C VAL A 257 27.46 -12.56 -0.49
N PHE A 258 27.89 -12.78 -1.75
CA PHE A 258 27.85 -11.85 -2.90
C PHE A 258 27.24 -12.48 -4.18
N GLY A 259 26.22 -13.34 -4.03
CA GLY A 259 25.55 -14.08 -5.12
C GLY A 259 24.88 -13.20 -6.17
N ASN A 260 24.32 -13.80 -7.22
CA ASN A 260 23.39 -13.04 -8.05
C ASN A 260 22.20 -12.64 -7.16
N LEU A 261 21.86 -11.35 -7.13
CA LEU A 261 20.74 -10.81 -6.36
C LEU A 261 19.42 -11.53 -6.68
N GLN A 262 19.33 -12.12 -7.87
CA GLN A 262 18.17 -12.79 -8.44
C GLN A 262 18.05 -14.27 -8.04
N ASP A 263 19.01 -14.81 -7.27
CA ASP A 263 19.02 -16.22 -6.84
C ASP A 263 18.47 -16.37 -5.41
N VAL A 264 17.68 -17.42 -5.18
CA VAL A 264 16.93 -17.63 -3.92
C VAL A 264 17.83 -17.60 -2.68
N LYS A 265 19.08 -18.08 -2.77
CA LYS A 265 20.01 -18.17 -1.63
C LYS A 265 20.63 -16.81 -1.22
N HIS A 266 20.45 -15.74 -2.00
CA HIS A 266 21.05 -14.44 -1.71
C HIS A 266 20.46 -13.81 -0.41
N PRO A 267 21.24 -13.15 0.46
CA PRO A 267 20.72 -12.58 1.72
C PRO A 267 19.52 -11.63 1.56
N LEU A 268 19.57 -10.69 0.62
CA LEU A 268 18.43 -9.79 0.33
C LEU A 268 17.18 -10.54 -0.17
N TYR A 269 17.38 -11.61 -0.94
CA TYR A 269 16.30 -12.49 -1.40
C TYR A 269 15.69 -13.24 -0.22
N GLN A 270 16.53 -13.78 0.65
CA GLN A 270 16.08 -14.44 1.88
C GLN A 270 15.37 -13.46 2.83
N THR A 271 15.77 -12.19 2.90
CA THR A 271 15.01 -11.17 3.65
C THR A 271 13.58 -11.03 3.11
N MET A 272 13.40 -10.96 1.79
CA MET A 272 12.09 -10.93 1.15
C MET A 272 11.30 -12.22 1.44
N VAL A 273 11.91 -13.39 1.20
CA VAL A 273 11.26 -14.69 1.43
C VAL A 273 10.76 -14.80 2.86
N ASN A 274 11.61 -14.50 3.83
CA ASN A 274 11.25 -14.54 5.25
C ASN A 274 10.15 -13.53 5.62
N ALA A 275 10.16 -12.33 5.03
CA ALA A 275 9.13 -11.32 5.28
C ALA A 275 7.74 -11.79 4.80
N ILE A 276 7.69 -12.46 3.64
CA ILE A 276 6.44 -12.96 3.04
C ILE A 276 5.99 -14.26 3.72
N GLU A 277 6.87 -15.27 3.78
CA GLU A 277 6.57 -16.61 4.30
C GLU A 277 6.03 -16.54 5.73
N LYS A 278 6.67 -15.75 6.59
CA LYS A 278 6.31 -15.63 8.02
C LYS A 278 4.87 -15.15 8.24
N GLU A 279 4.35 -14.29 7.36
CA GLU A 279 2.97 -13.84 7.46
C GLU A 279 2.01 -14.81 6.75
N MET A 280 2.42 -15.40 5.62
CA MET A 280 1.60 -16.36 4.87
C MET A 280 1.31 -17.66 5.62
N GLN A 281 2.28 -18.18 6.38
CA GLN A 281 2.08 -19.40 7.19
C GLN A 281 0.97 -19.26 8.24
N LYS A 282 0.59 -18.04 8.63
CA LYS A 282 -0.49 -17.76 9.58
C LYS A 282 -1.88 -17.85 8.95
N HIS A 283 -1.96 -17.80 7.61
CA HIS A 283 -3.20 -17.78 6.88
C HIS A 283 -3.60 -19.20 6.47
N PRO A 284 -4.85 -19.65 6.72
CA PRO A 284 -5.23 -21.04 6.51
C PRO A 284 -5.19 -21.46 5.03
N ASN A 285 -5.47 -20.53 4.11
CA ASN A 285 -5.61 -20.79 2.67
C ASN A 285 -4.69 -19.88 1.84
N ALA A 286 -3.41 -19.77 2.22
CA ALA A 286 -2.43 -18.99 1.46
C ALA A 286 -1.80 -19.80 0.31
N LEU A 287 -1.62 -19.14 -0.82
CA LEU A 287 -0.92 -19.62 -2.02
C LEU A 287 0.04 -18.52 -2.49
N VAL A 288 1.17 -18.91 -3.08
CA VAL A 288 2.07 -17.97 -3.75
C VAL A 288 2.15 -18.33 -5.24
N ALA A 289 2.09 -17.35 -6.13
CA ALA A 289 2.27 -17.50 -7.56
C ALA A 289 3.39 -16.59 -8.08
N SER A 290 4.24 -17.14 -8.94
CA SER A 290 5.44 -16.47 -9.46
C SER A 290 5.83 -16.88 -10.87
N GLY A 291 6.63 -16.04 -11.53
CA GLY A 291 7.28 -16.32 -12.81
C GLY A 291 8.77 -16.60 -12.58
N HIS A 292 9.65 -15.84 -13.25
CA HIS A 292 11.12 -15.76 -13.13
C HIS A 292 11.86 -17.03 -13.54
N ASP A 293 11.44 -18.17 -13.00
CA ASP A 293 11.86 -19.47 -13.47
C ASP A 293 11.12 -19.81 -14.76
N HIS A 294 11.86 -19.99 -15.86
CA HIS A 294 11.28 -20.28 -17.18
C HIS A 294 10.73 -21.71 -17.32
N SER A 295 9.72 -22.05 -16.53
CA SER A 295 9.11 -23.38 -16.42
C SER A 295 7.75 -23.30 -15.73
N LEU A 296 7.00 -24.40 -15.76
CA LEU A 296 5.82 -24.60 -14.92
C LEU A 296 6.17 -25.51 -13.75
N GLN A 297 5.83 -25.13 -12.51
CA GLN A 297 6.09 -25.96 -11.32
C GLN A 297 5.00 -25.80 -10.26
N LEU A 298 4.62 -26.90 -9.61
CA LEU A 298 3.86 -26.86 -8.34
C LEU A 298 4.74 -27.39 -7.22
N ILE A 299 5.01 -26.55 -6.23
CA ILE A 299 5.84 -26.90 -5.07
C ILE A 299 5.01 -26.76 -3.80
N LYS A 300 5.20 -27.67 -2.84
CA LYS A 300 4.62 -27.57 -1.50
C LYS A 300 5.72 -27.54 -0.46
N LYS A 301 5.70 -26.54 0.43
CA LYS A 301 6.55 -26.49 1.63
C LYS A 301 5.66 -26.21 2.84
N ASP A 302 5.65 -27.13 3.80
CA ASP A 302 4.75 -27.12 4.95
C ASP A 302 3.26 -26.97 4.55
N SER A 303 2.62 -25.87 4.95
CA SER A 303 1.23 -25.54 4.58
C SER A 303 1.11 -24.70 3.31
N LEU A 304 2.23 -24.19 2.76
CA LEU A 304 2.24 -23.23 1.66
C LEU A 304 2.45 -23.93 0.32
N PHE A 305 1.61 -23.60 -0.66
CA PHE A 305 1.82 -23.99 -2.05
C PHE A 305 2.41 -22.83 -2.84
N GLN A 306 3.47 -23.10 -3.58
CA GLN A 306 4.10 -22.21 -4.54
C GLN A 306 3.78 -22.71 -5.96
N ILE A 307 3.19 -21.83 -6.77
CA ILE A 307 2.93 -22.01 -8.19
C ILE A 307 3.99 -21.22 -8.94
N ILE A 308 4.72 -21.86 -9.83
CA ILE A 308 5.61 -21.21 -10.79
C ILE A 308 4.99 -21.36 -12.17
N SER A 309 4.82 -20.23 -12.86
CA SER A 309 4.20 -20.14 -14.17
C SER A 309 4.97 -19.17 -15.06
N GLY A 310 6.27 -19.43 -15.28
CA GLY A 310 7.17 -18.53 -16.01
C GLY A 310 7.52 -18.98 -17.43
N SER A 311 6.71 -19.83 -18.06
CA SER A 311 7.01 -20.36 -19.40
C SER A 311 6.20 -19.72 -20.52
N ALA A 312 5.84 -18.43 -20.43
CA ALA A 312 5.02 -17.82 -21.47
C ALA A 312 5.79 -17.56 -22.78
N SER A 313 7.06 -17.17 -22.72
CA SER A 313 7.92 -16.91 -23.90
C SER A 313 9.30 -17.57 -23.86
N ASN A 314 9.79 -17.96 -22.68
CA ASN A 314 11.12 -18.58 -22.47
C ASN A 314 11.04 -19.94 -21.75
N LEU A 315 12.10 -20.77 -21.88
CA LEU A 315 12.19 -22.10 -21.25
C LEU A 315 13.60 -22.36 -20.65
N SER A 316 13.64 -22.89 -19.44
CA SER A 316 14.87 -23.27 -18.73
C SER A 316 14.73 -24.61 -18.00
N ARG A 317 15.85 -25.21 -17.59
CA ARG A 317 15.89 -26.53 -16.94
C ARG A 317 15.35 -26.52 -15.49
N VAL A 318 14.74 -27.63 -15.08
CA VAL A 318 14.41 -27.96 -13.68
C VAL A 318 15.39 -29.01 -13.14
N LYS A 319 15.77 -28.94 -11.86
CA LYS A 319 16.67 -29.89 -11.18
C LYS A 319 16.05 -30.43 -9.88
N GLU A 320 16.24 -31.72 -9.62
CA GLU A 320 15.84 -32.37 -8.36
C GLU A 320 16.91 -32.11 -7.26
N ASN A 321 16.47 -32.02 -5.98
CA ASN A 321 17.21 -31.66 -4.74
C ASN A 321 17.12 -30.19 -4.27
N ARG A 322 15.91 -29.73 -3.91
CA ARG A 322 15.71 -28.38 -3.34
C ARG A 322 14.67 -28.35 -2.22
N GLU A 323 14.53 -27.20 -1.57
CA GLU A 323 13.55 -27.03 -0.49
C GLU A 323 12.11 -27.21 -0.97
N GLY A 324 11.35 -28.01 -0.23
CA GLY A 324 9.96 -28.35 -0.53
C GLY A 324 9.80 -29.65 -1.32
N GLU A 325 8.54 -29.99 -1.58
CA GLU A 325 8.10 -31.15 -2.35
C GLU A 325 7.66 -30.69 -3.75
N LEU A 326 8.37 -31.09 -4.80
CA LEU A 326 8.00 -30.83 -6.19
C LEU A 326 6.87 -31.78 -6.60
N LEU A 327 5.66 -31.25 -6.78
CA LEU A 327 4.46 -32.01 -7.09
C LEU A 327 4.19 -32.13 -8.60
N PHE A 328 4.70 -31.18 -9.38
CA PHE A 328 4.54 -31.14 -10.83
C PHE A 328 5.61 -30.23 -11.45
N HIS A 329 6.06 -30.56 -12.67
CA HIS A 329 6.78 -29.62 -13.52
C HIS A 329 6.52 -29.88 -15.02
N ASP A 330 6.64 -28.85 -15.86
CA ASP A 330 6.59 -28.93 -17.33
C ASP A 330 7.56 -27.90 -17.94
N LEU A 331 8.23 -28.29 -19.02
CA LEU A 331 9.21 -27.50 -19.77
C LEU A 331 8.68 -27.16 -21.18
N THR A 332 7.41 -26.77 -21.24
CA THR A 332 6.72 -26.37 -22.47
C THR A 332 6.14 -24.97 -22.28
N TYR A 333 5.97 -24.23 -23.37
CA TYR A 333 5.26 -22.95 -23.32
C TYR A 333 3.85 -23.14 -22.78
N GLY A 334 3.49 -22.40 -21.74
CA GLY A 334 2.25 -22.67 -21.02
C GLY A 334 1.96 -21.71 -19.88
N PHE A 335 0.97 -22.07 -19.07
CA PHE A 335 0.51 -21.26 -17.95
C PHE A 335 -0.18 -22.13 -16.88
N ALA A 336 -0.25 -21.61 -15.66
CA ALA A 336 -1.06 -22.17 -14.57
C ALA A 336 -2.39 -21.43 -14.45
N MET A 337 -3.41 -22.12 -13.92
CA MET A 337 -4.73 -21.58 -13.69
C MET A 337 -5.29 -22.08 -12.35
N LEU A 338 -5.95 -21.20 -11.60
CA LEU A 338 -6.74 -21.57 -10.42
C LEU A 338 -8.23 -21.51 -10.76
N GLU A 339 -8.99 -22.54 -10.40
CA GLU A 339 -10.46 -22.52 -10.35
C GLU A 339 -10.93 -22.52 -8.90
N VAL A 340 -11.84 -21.59 -8.58
CA VAL A 340 -12.50 -21.49 -7.27
C VAL A 340 -13.99 -21.65 -7.48
N HIS A 341 -14.58 -22.59 -6.75
CA HIS A 341 -16.00 -22.91 -6.81
C HIS A 341 -16.77 -22.34 -5.62
N LYS A 342 -18.09 -22.25 -5.76
CA LYS A 342 -19.00 -21.74 -4.74
C LYS A 342 -18.94 -22.54 -3.44
N SER A 343 -18.68 -23.85 -3.51
CA SER A 343 -18.43 -24.70 -2.34
C SER A 343 -17.18 -24.33 -1.53
N GLY A 344 -16.31 -23.47 -2.07
CA GLY A 344 -14.98 -23.20 -1.56
C GLY A 344 -13.91 -24.15 -2.12
N LYS A 345 -14.27 -25.13 -2.96
CA LYS A 345 -13.29 -25.99 -3.64
C LYS A 345 -12.35 -25.16 -4.50
N VAL A 346 -11.05 -25.39 -4.35
CA VAL A 346 -9.98 -24.76 -5.15
C VAL A 346 -9.22 -25.83 -5.91
N VAL A 347 -8.99 -25.62 -7.20
CA VAL A 347 -8.22 -26.52 -8.06
C VAL A 347 -7.14 -25.73 -8.80
N THR A 348 -5.89 -26.16 -8.70
CA THR A 348 -4.82 -25.67 -9.59
C THR A 348 -4.70 -26.57 -10.81
N LYS A 349 -4.57 -25.97 -11.98
CA LYS A 349 -4.45 -26.65 -13.27
C LYS A 349 -3.31 -26.05 -14.07
N TYR A 350 -2.59 -26.88 -14.81
CA TYR A 350 -1.54 -26.44 -15.73
C TYR A 350 -1.94 -26.77 -17.16
N TYR A 351 -1.57 -25.88 -18.07
CA TYR A 351 -1.81 -25.99 -19.51
C TYR A 351 -0.51 -25.67 -20.23
N ASN A 352 -0.34 -26.27 -21.40
CA ASN A 352 0.68 -25.85 -22.35
C ASN A 352 0.04 -25.62 -23.72
N ILE A 353 0.81 -25.09 -24.66
CA ILE A 353 0.29 -24.74 -26.00
C ILE A 353 -0.25 -25.94 -26.80
N ASN A 354 0.01 -27.18 -26.37
CA ASN A 354 -0.53 -28.39 -26.97
C ASN A 354 -1.87 -28.82 -26.36
N SER A 355 -2.30 -28.23 -25.24
CA SER A 355 -3.65 -28.42 -24.70
C SER A 355 -4.69 -28.00 -25.75
N LYS A 356 -5.72 -28.82 -25.94
CA LYS A 356 -6.77 -28.55 -26.94
C LYS A 356 -7.59 -27.32 -26.56
N ASP A 357 -8.04 -27.28 -25.32
CA ASP A 357 -8.85 -26.22 -24.72
C ASP A 357 -8.78 -26.32 -23.18
N LEU A 358 -9.60 -25.54 -22.47
CA LEU A 358 -9.63 -25.53 -21.00
C LEU A 358 -10.10 -26.86 -20.37
N THR A 359 -10.65 -27.80 -21.13
CA THR A 359 -11.08 -29.13 -20.63
C THR A 359 -9.94 -30.14 -20.54
N THR A 360 -8.78 -29.84 -21.14
CA THR A 360 -7.63 -30.76 -21.22
C THR A 360 -6.37 -30.16 -20.56
N PRO A 361 -6.35 -29.99 -19.22
CA PRO A 361 -5.14 -29.60 -18.52
C PRO A 361 -4.09 -30.72 -18.59
N THR A 362 -2.81 -30.35 -18.62
CA THR A 362 -1.70 -31.32 -18.54
C THR A 362 -1.53 -31.86 -17.13
N PHE A 363 -1.95 -31.09 -16.13
CA PHE A 363 -1.98 -31.50 -14.72
C PHE A 363 -3.08 -30.75 -13.97
N ALA A 364 -3.68 -31.40 -12.96
CA ALA A 364 -4.65 -30.78 -12.07
C ALA A 364 -4.49 -31.32 -10.64
N LYS A 365 -4.62 -30.44 -9.64
CA LYS A 365 -4.57 -30.82 -8.23
C LYS A 365 -5.56 -30.00 -7.41
N ASP A 366 -6.35 -30.69 -6.60
CA ASP A 366 -7.20 -30.06 -5.59
C ASP A 366 -6.31 -29.46 -4.49
N LEU A 367 -6.59 -28.20 -4.13
CA LEU A 367 -5.94 -27.46 -3.05
C LEU A 367 -6.87 -27.41 -1.82
N ARG A 368 -6.44 -26.71 -0.78
CA ARG A 368 -7.24 -26.58 0.45
C ARG A 368 -8.55 -25.82 0.16
N THR A 369 -9.66 -26.42 0.57
CA THR A 369 -11.00 -25.81 0.47
C THR A 369 -11.11 -24.58 1.37
N ILE A 370 -11.65 -23.50 0.81
CA ILE A 370 -11.94 -22.25 1.53
C ILE A 370 -13.11 -22.50 2.47
N ILE A 371 -12.95 -22.16 3.75
CA ILE A 371 -14.05 -22.17 4.71
C ILE A 371 -14.74 -20.82 4.60
N ALA A 372 -15.94 -20.80 4.02
CA ALA A 372 -16.70 -19.57 3.85
C ALA A 372 -16.99 -18.91 5.21
N ALA A 373 -16.84 -17.58 5.27
CA ALA A 373 -17.43 -16.81 6.37
C ALA A 373 -18.95 -17.06 6.36
N PRO A 374 -19.62 -17.18 7.52
CA PRO A 374 -21.07 -17.24 7.54
C PRO A 374 -21.65 -15.98 6.87
N GLU A 375 -22.37 -16.15 5.76
CA GLU A 375 -22.99 -15.04 5.04
C GLU A 375 -24.39 -14.72 5.59
N ILE A 376 -24.66 -13.41 5.64
CA ILE A 376 -25.88 -12.73 6.09
C ILE A 376 -26.06 -12.77 7.60
N VAL A 377 -25.61 -11.69 8.24
CA VAL A 377 -26.11 -11.32 9.56
C VAL A 377 -27.61 -11.09 9.41
N SER A 378 -28.43 -11.92 10.06
CA SER A 378 -29.86 -11.66 10.14
C SER A 378 -30.09 -10.28 10.75
N LYS A 379 -31.15 -9.58 10.35
CA LYS A 379 -31.59 -8.36 11.05
C LYS A 379 -31.77 -8.61 12.55
N ASP A 380 -32.15 -9.83 12.93
CA ASP A 380 -32.31 -10.25 14.32
C ASP A 380 -30.99 -10.34 15.09
N SER A 381 -29.85 -10.40 14.38
CA SER A 381 -28.52 -10.44 14.99
C SER A 381 -27.89 -9.06 15.16
N ILE A 382 -28.51 -7.99 14.64
CA ILE A 382 -28.03 -6.61 14.84
C ILE A 382 -28.43 -6.15 16.24
N PRO A 383 -27.47 -5.91 17.15
CA PRO A 383 -27.79 -5.41 18.48
C PRO A 383 -28.39 -4.01 18.39
N LYS A 384 -29.32 -3.69 19.31
CA LYS A 384 -29.76 -2.30 19.48
C LYS A 384 -28.67 -1.52 20.22
N PHE A 385 -27.96 -0.66 19.50
CA PHE A 385 -26.94 0.20 20.09
C PHE A 385 -27.56 1.46 20.70
N PRO A 386 -26.97 2.03 21.78
CA PRO A 386 -27.35 3.33 22.30
C PRO A 386 -26.93 4.45 21.34
N ASP A 387 -27.56 5.63 21.44
CA ASP A 387 -27.20 6.78 20.59
C ASP A 387 -25.76 7.29 20.83
N SER A 388 -25.22 7.02 22.02
CA SER A 388 -23.87 7.44 22.41
C SER A 388 -23.28 6.51 23.47
N VAL A 389 -21.95 6.50 23.58
CA VAL A 389 -21.19 5.79 24.63
C VAL A 389 -20.24 6.74 25.34
N LEU A 390 -19.83 6.35 26.55
CA LEU A 390 -18.69 6.95 27.26
C LEU A 390 -17.46 6.08 27.04
N ILE A 391 -16.42 6.64 26.42
CA ILE A 391 -15.18 5.92 26.12
C ILE A 391 -13.98 6.86 26.19
N ALA A 392 -12.85 6.38 26.69
CA ALA A 392 -11.59 7.12 26.68
C ALA A 392 -10.78 6.78 25.42
N ALA A 393 -9.98 7.73 24.93
CA ALA A 393 -9.19 7.54 23.70
C ALA A 393 -8.15 6.41 23.82
N ASN A 394 -7.44 6.35 24.95
CA ASN A 394 -6.57 5.23 25.28
C ASN A 394 -6.32 5.14 26.79
N PRO A 395 -7.07 4.30 27.53
CA PRO A 395 -6.87 4.10 28.97
C PRO A 395 -5.46 3.66 29.38
N LYS A 396 -4.70 3.00 28.48
CA LYS A 396 -3.36 2.46 28.77
C LYS A 396 -2.30 3.54 28.98
N LEU A 397 -2.56 4.76 28.50
CA LEU A 397 -1.67 5.92 28.63
C LEU A 397 -1.74 6.58 30.01
N LYS A 398 -2.51 6.01 30.96
CA LYS A 398 -2.52 6.46 32.35
C LYS A 398 -1.10 6.52 32.90
N GLY A 399 -0.74 7.71 33.39
CA GLY A 399 0.57 7.99 33.95
C GLY A 399 0.75 7.42 35.35
N GLY A 400 2.02 7.42 35.78
CA GLY A 400 2.45 7.14 37.15
C GLY A 400 3.69 7.99 37.44
N PHE A 401 4.18 8.00 38.68
CA PHE A 401 5.29 8.87 39.08
C PHE A 401 6.52 8.74 38.15
N LEU A 402 7.01 7.52 37.92
CA LEU A 402 8.18 7.28 37.06
C LEU A 402 7.90 7.63 35.59
N ARG A 403 6.74 7.25 35.04
CA ARG A 403 6.37 7.60 33.65
C ARG A 403 6.33 9.11 33.44
N ASN A 404 5.79 9.85 34.40
CA ASN A 404 5.69 11.30 34.32
C ASN A 404 7.06 11.99 34.39
N ILE A 405 8.04 11.43 35.12
CA ILE A 405 9.42 11.95 35.16
C ILE A 405 10.13 11.71 33.82
N PHE A 406 10.10 10.48 33.32
CA PHE A 406 10.87 10.11 32.12
C PHE A 406 10.24 10.58 30.81
N MET A 407 8.92 10.50 30.70
CA MET A 407 8.17 10.75 29.46
C MET A 407 7.22 11.95 29.54
N GLY A 408 7.09 12.58 30.72
CA GLY A 408 6.24 13.75 30.89
C GLY A 408 4.81 13.44 31.35
N LYS A 409 4.16 14.47 31.92
CA LYS A 409 2.72 14.41 32.24
C LYS A 409 1.88 14.47 30.97
N ASN A 410 2.30 15.29 30.01
CA ASN A 410 1.71 15.47 28.68
C ASN A 410 0.17 15.55 28.72
N TYR A 411 -0.51 15.05 27.69
CA TYR A 411 -1.97 15.03 27.55
C TYR A 411 -2.61 13.75 28.10
N ARG A 412 -2.01 13.11 29.11
CA ARG A 412 -2.51 11.82 29.62
C ARG A 412 -3.92 11.91 30.18
N GLN A 413 -4.33 13.06 30.71
CA GLN A 413 -5.69 13.26 31.22
C GLN A 413 -6.70 13.23 30.07
N GLU A 414 -6.39 13.88 28.95
CA GLU A 414 -7.18 13.89 27.73
C GLU A 414 -7.29 12.50 27.11
N TRP A 415 -6.20 11.72 27.11
CA TRP A 415 -6.20 10.34 26.61
C TRP A 415 -7.05 9.38 27.45
N THR A 416 -7.12 9.60 28.77
CA THR A 416 -7.70 8.64 29.72
C THR A 416 -9.09 9.01 30.23
N THR A 417 -9.54 10.24 29.99
CA THR A 417 -10.86 10.71 30.42
C THR A 417 -11.94 10.19 29.46
N PRO A 418 -12.96 9.46 29.95
CA PRO A 418 -14.08 9.05 29.11
C PRO A 418 -14.85 10.26 28.59
N ILE A 419 -15.08 10.28 27.28
CA ILE A 419 -15.83 11.32 26.58
C ILE A 419 -17.11 10.73 26.00
N LYS A 420 -18.16 11.56 25.87
CA LYS A 420 -19.42 11.14 25.26
C LYS A 420 -19.33 11.24 23.74
N VAL A 421 -19.49 10.13 23.04
CA VAL A 421 -19.31 10.04 21.58
C VAL A 421 -20.52 9.36 20.94
N PRO A 422 -21.03 9.86 19.79
CA PRO A 422 -22.13 9.21 19.08
C PRO A 422 -21.72 7.83 18.56
N VAL A 423 -22.62 6.85 18.66
CA VAL A 423 -22.42 5.53 18.07
C VAL A 423 -22.74 5.58 16.57
N LEU A 424 -21.84 5.06 15.75
CA LEU A 424 -22.01 5.00 14.30
C LEU A 424 -22.97 3.86 13.93
N ASP A 425 -24.03 4.19 13.18
CA ASP A 425 -24.96 3.19 12.63
C ASP A 425 -24.55 2.79 11.20
N PHE A 426 -24.23 1.51 11.01
CA PHE A 426 -23.87 0.94 9.70
C PHE A 426 -25.08 0.63 8.79
N LYS A 427 -26.27 1.15 9.09
CA LYS A 427 -27.48 0.88 8.27
C LYS A 427 -27.33 1.34 6.83
N ASN A 428 -26.71 2.49 6.63
CA ASN A 428 -26.51 3.11 5.31
C ASN A 428 -25.02 3.30 5.01
N LEU A 429 -24.14 2.53 5.66
CA LEU A 429 -22.69 2.57 5.45
C LEU A 429 -22.20 1.17 5.11
N LYS A 430 -21.55 1.05 3.97
CA LYS A 430 -20.96 -0.19 3.49
C LYS A 430 -19.44 -0.14 3.73
N PRO A 431 -18.89 -1.01 4.57
CA PRO A 431 -17.44 -1.17 4.69
C PRO A 431 -16.83 -1.69 3.40
N GLU A 432 -15.88 -0.95 2.83
CA GLU A 432 -15.24 -1.30 1.55
C GLU A 432 -13.85 -1.87 1.75
N LYS A 433 -12.97 -1.12 2.41
CA LYS A 433 -11.53 -1.40 2.43
C LYS A 433 -10.88 -0.96 3.73
N GLN A 434 -10.07 -1.83 4.32
CA GLN A 434 -9.13 -1.45 5.38
C GLN A 434 -7.88 -0.80 4.77
N GLY A 435 -7.39 0.24 5.42
CA GLY A 435 -6.09 0.84 5.21
C GLY A 435 -5.55 1.36 6.55
N GLY A 436 -4.61 2.30 6.50
CA GLY A 436 -3.98 2.86 7.69
C GLY A 436 -2.48 3.05 7.49
N GLY A 437 -1.90 3.99 8.23
CA GLY A 437 -0.45 4.23 8.26
C GLY A 437 0.18 3.63 9.52
N LYS A 438 1.44 4.01 9.80
CA LYS A 438 2.27 3.42 10.87
C LYS A 438 1.70 3.48 12.29
N GLN A 439 0.67 4.32 12.52
CA GLN A 439 0.11 4.55 13.84
C GLN A 439 -1.40 4.34 13.94
N THR A 440 -2.18 4.27 12.86
CA THR A 440 -3.66 4.17 12.95
C THR A 440 -4.23 3.20 11.95
N ARG A 441 -5.27 2.48 12.35
CA ARG A 441 -6.08 1.66 11.45
C ARG A 441 -7.19 2.53 10.86
N SER A 442 -7.41 2.43 9.56
CA SER A 442 -8.46 3.18 8.84
C SER A 442 -9.39 2.23 8.10
N LEU A 443 -10.70 2.50 8.10
CA LEU A 443 -11.70 1.77 7.33
C LEU A 443 -12.40 2.74 6.39
N ARG A 444 -12.30 2.49 5.09
CA ARG A 444 -13.10 3.18 4.07
C ARG A 444 -14.51 2.62 4.12
N VAL A 445 -15.49 3.52 4.24
CA VAL A 445 -16.90 3.20 4.16
C VAL A 445 -17.57 4.07 3.10
N GLU A 446 -18.49 3.49 2.37
CA GLU A 446 -19.32 4.19 1.38
C GLU A 446 -20.73 4.34 1.92
N ASP A 447 -21.33 5.52 1.80
CA ASP A 447 -22.72 5.73 2.17
C ASP A 447 -23.69 5.40 1.02
N ALA A 448 -25.00 5.40 1.32
CA ALA A 448 -26.03 5.06 0.34
C ALA A 448 -26.08 5.98 -0.91
N ASN A 449 -25.43 7.14 -0.87
CA ASN A 449 -25.33 8.05 -2.02
C ASN A 449 -24.02 7.89 -2.81
N GLY A 450 -23.19 6.89 -2.46
CA GLY A 450 -21.88 6.67 -3.05
C GLY A 450 -20.79 7.60 -2.50
N LYS A 451 -21.06 8.37 -1.45
CA LYS A 451 -20.04 9.23 -0.83
C LYS A 451 -19.19 8.42 0.12
N GLU A 452 -17.89 8.68 0.06
CA GLU A 452 -16.91 7.92 0.81
C GLU A 452 -16.38 8.65 2.04
N TRP A 453 -16.12 7.84 3.06
CA TRP A 453 -15.65 8.29 4.36
C TRP A 453 -14.50 7.40 4.83
N SER A 454 -13.57 8.00 5.55
CA SER A 454 -12.49 7.29 6.25
C SER A 454 -12.81 7.26 7.75
N LEU A 455 -12.93 6.06 8.31
CA LEU A 455 -13.05 5.83 9.75
C LEU A 455 -11.67 5.48 10.31
N ARG A 456 -11.01 6.41 10.99
CA ARG A 456 -9.65 6.23 11.51
C ARG A 456 -9.61 6.11 13.02
N SER A 457 -8.92 5.10 13.54
CA SER A 457 -8.76 4.90 14.99
C SER A 457 -8.10 6.10 15.67
N VAL A 458 -8.63 6.51 16.83
CA VAL A 458 -7.98 7.51 17.69
C VAL A 458 -6.84 6.87 18.48
N GLU A 459 -7.04 5.65 18.99
CA GLU A 459 -5.94 4.85 19.56
C GLU A 459 -4.86 4.64 18.51
N LYS A 460 -3.60 4.87 18.92
CA LYS A 460 -2.43 4.66 18.07
C LYS A 460 -1.83 3.28 18.32
N PHE A 461 -1.44 2.60 17.25
CA PHE A 461 -0.81 1.28 17.22
C PHE A 461 0.59 1.38 16.60
N PRO A 462 1.60 1.92 17.32
CA PRO A 462 2.91 2.25 16.76
C PRO A 462 3.81 1.03 16.55
N ASP A 463 3.26 -0.20 16.62
CA ASP A 463 4.03 -1.44 16.43
C ASP A 463 4.80 -1.41 15.10
N ALA A 464 4.20 -0.85 14.04
CA ALA A 464 4.82 -0.66 12.73
C ALA A 464 6.00 0.32 12.74
N ALA A 465 5.95 1.35 13.60
CA ALA A 465 6.96 2.40 13.71
C ALA A 465 8.18 1.99 14.56
N ILE A 466 8.09 0.87 15.30
CA ILE A 466 9.17 0.35 16.13
C ILE A 466 9.92 -0.73 15.34
N PRO A 467 11.26 -0.69 15.23
CA PRO A 467 12.03 -1.78 14.63
C PRO A 467 11.77 -3.14 15.30
N PRO A 468 11.67 -4.26 14.57
CA PRO A 468 11.32 -5.58 15.11
C PRO A 468 12.10 -6.01 16.34
N ASP A 469 13.42 -5.75 16.36
CA ASP A 469 14.32 -6.10 17.47
C ASP A 469 13.97 -5.36 18.77
N LEU A 470 13.29 -4.22 18.66
CA LEU A 470 12.87 -3.38 19.77
C LEU A 470 11.39 -3.60 20.15
N ARG A 471 10.59 -4.28 19.32
CA ARG A 471 9.15 -4.51 19.55
C ARG A 471 8.85 -5.39 20.78
N GLN A 472 9.78 -6.25 21.19
CA GLN A 472 9.64 -7.13 22.36
C GLN A 472 10.30 -6.56 23.64
N THR A 473 10.78 -5.32 23.61
CA THR A 473 11.60 -4.74 24.67
C THR A 473 10.90 -3.63 25.45
N PHE A 474 11.55 -3.10 26.49
CA PHE A 474 11.11 -1.89 27.20
C PHE A 474 10.95 -0.68 26.27
N VAL A 475 11.62 -0.66 25.11
CA VAL A 475 11.54 0.43 24.11
C VAL A 475 10.15 0.55 23.52
N LYS A 476 9.42 -0.56 23.31
CA LYS A 476 8.02 -0.51 22.87
C LYS A 476 7.15 0.26 23.86
N ASN A 477 7.35 0.04 25.15
CA ASN A 477 6.62 0.77 26.18
C ASN A 477 6.98 2.25 26.17
N ILE A 478 8.24 2.62 25.93
CA ILE A 478 8.66 4.03 25.80
C ILE A 478 7.98 4.71 24.60
N VAL A 479 7.96 4.06 23.43
CA VAL A 479 7.33 4.63 22.23
C VAL A 479 5.82 4.76 22.39
N ILE A 480 5.15 3.75 22.98
CA ILE A 480 3.73 3.84 23.31
C ILE A 480 3.47 4.98 24.30
N ASP A 481 4.32 5.11 25.32
CA ASP A 481 4.19 6.16 26.33
C ASP A 481 4.41 7.56 25.73
N GLY A 482 5.24 7.66 24.68
CA GLY A 482 5.45 8.87 23.89
C GLY A 482 4.20 9.37 23.16
N ILE A 483 3.23 8.50 22.84
CA ILE A 483 1.94 8.91 22.25
C ILE A 483 1.20 9.89 23.16
N SER A 484 1.42 9.82 24.48
CA SER A 484 0.79 10.74 25.43
C SER A 484 1.09 12.22 25.17
N ALA A 485 2.18 12.51 24.43
CA ALA A 485 2.58 13.84 24.02
C ALA A 485 1.81 14.40 22.81
N SER A 486 1.18 13.55 21.99
CA SER A 486 0.23 13.99 20.96
C SER A 486 -1.11 14.35 21.59
N TYR A 487 -1.75 15.43 21.12
CA TYR A 487 -3.07 15.83 21.59
C TYR A 487 -4.15 14.97 20.90
N PRO A 488 -4.92 14.13 21.63
CA PRO A 488 -5.70 13.02 21.03
C PRO A 488 -6.74 13.45 20.00
N PHE A 489 -7.19 14.70 20.07
CA PHE A 489 -8.31 15.22 19.28
C PHE A 489 -7.94 16.48 18.50
N GLY A 490 -6.65 16.75 18.30
CA GLY A 490 -6.16 18.00 17.67
C GLY A 490 -6.78 18.27 16.30
N GLY A 491 -6.97 17.21 15.50
CA GLY A 491 -7.63 17.30 14.19
C GLY A 491 -9.06 17.87 14.21
N LEU A 492 -9.78 17.83 15.34
CA LEU A 492 -11.11 18.44 15.45
C LEU A 492 -11.08 19.98 15.52
N SER A 493 -9.93 20.57 15.91
CA SER A 493 -9.77 22.03 16.02
C SER A 493 -9.49 22.72 14.69
N ILE A 494 -9.19 21.99 13.62
CA ILE A 494 -8.64 22.58 12.39
C ILE A 494 -9.68 23.38 11.61
N GLU A 495 -10.94 22.95 11.65
CA GLU A 495 -11.99 23.45 10.77
C GLU A 495 -12.22 24.98 10.85
N PRO A 496 -12.37 25.61 12.03
CA PRO A 496 -12.55 27.07 12.10
C PRO A 496 -11.32 27.86 11.61
N MET A 497 -10.10 27.41 11.95
CA MET A 497 -8.87 28.07 11.51
C MET A 497 -8.66 27.95 10.00
N ALA A 498 -8.90 26.76 9.43
CA ALA A 498 -8.79 26.55 7.99
C ALA A 498 -9.80 27.39 7.20
N ARG A 499 -11.04 27.54 7.69
CA ARG A 499 -12.04 28.42 7.09
C ARG A 499 -11.58 29.87 7.09
N ALA A 500 -11.09 30.36 8.23
CA ALA A 500 -10.57 31.71 8.34
C ALA A 500 -9.37 31.93 7.42
N ALA A 501 -8.44 30.97 7.33
CA ALA A 501 -7.27 31.05 6.45
C ALA A 501 -7.61 30.89 4.95
N GLY A 502 -8.81 30.40 4.61
CA GLY A 502 -9.19 30.09 3.23
C GLY A 502 -8.47 28.85 2.69
N VAL A 503 -8.21 27.87 3.56
CA VAL A 503 -7.58 26.59 3.23
C VAL A 503 -8.67 25.53 3.07
N PRO A 504 -8.73 24.80 1.94
CA PRO A 504 -9.65 23.68 1.77
C PRO A 504 -9.46 22.63 2.88
N MET A 505 -10.52 21.91 3.24
CA MET A 505 -10.45 20.89 4.29
C MET A 505 -11.43 19.76 4.07
N LEU A 506 -11.13 18.63 4.69
CA LEU A 506 -12.01 17.48 4.82
C LEU A 506 -12.70 17.58 6.19
N ARG A 507 -14.02 17.51 6.24
CA ARG A 507 -14.74 17.59 7.52
C ARG A 507 -14.53 16.30 8.29
N LYS A 508 -14.36 16.44 9.60
CA LYS A 508 -14.06 15.34 10.52
C LYS A 508 -14.93 15.44 11.75
N LYS A 509 -15.48 14.30 12.18
CA LYS A 509 -16.28 14.19 13.40
C LYS A 509 -15.87 12.94 14.18
N LEU A 510 -16.06 12.98 15.49
CA LEU A 510 -15.76 11.86 16.36
C LEU A 510 -16.94 10.88 16.40
N VAL A 511 -16.66 9.57 16.28
CA VAL A 511 -17.66 8.50 16.29
C VAL A 511 -17.14 7.28 17.04
N TYR A 512 -18.05 6.46 17.55
CA TYR A 512 -17.73 5.14 18.10
C TYR A 512 -18.21 4.05 17.13
N ILE A 513 -17.33 3.15 16.74
CA ILE A 513 -17.65 1.97 15.93
C ILE A 513 -18.09 0.86 16.90
N PRO A 514 -19.38 0.50 16.95
CA PRO A 514 -19.83 -0.55 17.84
C PRO A 514 -19.43 -1.94 17.30
N ASP A 515 -19.67 -2.98 18.09
CA ASP A 515 -19.54 -4.37 17.64
C ASP A 515 -20.67 -4.77 16.68
N ASP A 516 -20.75 -4.08 15.55
CA ASP A 516 -21.79 -4.24 14.54
C ASP A 516 -21.48 -5.41 13.61
N PRO A 517 -22.36 -6.42 13.51
CA PRO A 517 -22.17 -7.49 12.56
C PRO A 517 -22.08 -7.03 11.09
N ARG A 518 -22.68 -5.87 10.75
CA ARG A 518 -22.61 -5.28 9.40
C ARG A 518 -21.19 -4.84 9.00
N LEU A 519 -20.25 -4.78 9.94
CA LEU A 519 -18.82 -4.63 9.65
C LEU A 519 -18.26 -5.83 8.86
N GLY A 520 -18.96 -6.97 8.86
CA GLY A 520 -18.54 -8.18 8.15
C GLY A 520 -17.15 -8.62 8.58
N ARG A 521 -16.27 -8.88 7.61
CA ARG A 521 -14.87 -9.27 7.86
C ARG A 521 -14.05 -8.23 8.64
N PHE A 522 -14.45 -6.95 8.63
CA PHE A 522 -13.73 -5.88 9.33
C PHE A 522 -14.09 -5.81 10.82
N ARG A 523 -15.12 -6.55 11.27
CA ARG A 523 -15.65 -6.49 12.63
C ARG A 523 -14.57 -6.74 13.68
N ASP A 524 -13.73 -7.76 13.50
CA ASP A 524 -12.72 -8.11 14.51
C ASP A 524 -11.64 -7.05 14.69
N VAL A 525 -11.39 -6.24 13.66
CA VAL A 525 -10.39 -5.17 13.69
C VAL A 525 -10.96 -3.88 14.25
N PHE A 526 -12.23 -3.56 13.94
CA PHE A 526 -12.82 -2.23 14.20
C PHE A 526 -13.93 -2.22 15.26
N LYS A 527 -14.41 -3.37 15.74
CA LYS A 527 -15.42 -3.39 16.81
C LYS A 527 -14.92 -2.65 18.05
N ASN A 528 -15.83 -1.93 18.70
CA ASN A 528 -15.59 -1.19 19.93
C ASN A 528 -14.45 -0.16 19.85
N THR A 529 -14.33 0.49 18.69
CA THR A 529 -13.22 1.42 18.42
C THR A 529 -13.69 2.87 18.43
N LEU A 530 -12.99 3.73 19.18
CA LEU A 530 -13.13 5.19 19.03
C LEU A 530 -12.42 5.64 17.75
N ALA A 531 -13.14 6.32 16.87
CA ALA A 531 -12.64 6.72 15.57
C ALA A 531 -13.02 8.16 15.21
N THR A 532 -12.26 8.74 14.28
CA THR A 532 -12.65 9.93 13.53
C THR A 532 -13.25 9.49 12.20
N MET A 533 -14.40 10.06 11.84
CA MET A 533 -15.02 9.91 10.53
C MET A 533 -14.70 11.16 9.72
N GLU A 534 -13.84 11.01 8.71
CA GLU A 534 -13.36 12.07 7.82
C GLU A 534 -13.90 11.87 6.41
N GLU A 535 -14.24 12.96 5.72
CA GLU A 535 -14.58 12.92 4.29
C GLU A 535 -13.35 12.51 3.45
N ARG A 536 -13.53 11.67 2.43
CA ARG A 536 -12.43 11.32 1.52
C ARG A 536 -12.14 12.41 0.49
N GLU A 537 -13.19 13.09 0.05
CA GLU A 537 -13.15 14.19 -0.90
C GLU A 537 -14.20 15.26 -0.48
N PRO A 538 -13.97 16.55 -0.76
CA PRO A 538 -15.00 17.57 -0.60
C PRO A 538 -16.22 17.30 -1.48
N ASP A 539 -17.43 17.62 -0.99
CA ASP A 539 -18.72 17.39 -1.70
C ASP A 539 -18.79 17.95 -3.13
N THR A 540 -17.97 18.95 -3.44
CA THR A 540 -17.98 19.65 -4.72
C THR A 540 -17.04 19.04 -5.76
N LEU A 541 -16.25 18.03 -5.40
CA LEU A 541 -15.22 17.44 -6.26
C LEU A 541 -15.59 16.01 -6.61
N LYS A 542 -15.28 15.61 -7.86
CA LYS A 542 -15.52 14.24 -8.37
C LYS A 542 -14.28 13.34 -8.30
N LYS A 543 -13.10 13.95 -8.18
CA LYS A 543 -11.80 13.28 -8.16
C LYS A 543 -10.75 14.21 -7.58
N THR A 544 -9.91 13.68 -6.72
CA THR A 544 -8.62 14.27 -6.35
C THR A 544 -7.45 13.43 -6.87
N ASP A 545 -6.28 14.05 -6.94
CA ASP A 545 -5.02 13.38 -7.24
C ASP A 545 -4.13 13.36 -6.00
N ASN A 546 -3.30 12.34 -5.85
CA ASN A 546 -2.26 12.35 -4.82
C ASN A 546 -1.02 13.15 -5.27
N THR A 547 -0.10 13.44 -4.35
CA THR A 547 1.09 14.27 -4.65
C THR A 547 1.96 13.69 -5.77
N ASP A 548 2.18 12.37 -5.81
CA ASP A 548 3.05 11.75 -6.83
C ASP A 548 2.40 11.83 -8.22
N GLU A 549 1.07 11.67 -8.29
CA GLU A 549 0.29 11.87 -9.52
C GLU A 549 0.41 13.32 -10.02
N VAL A 550 0.34 14.32 -9.14
CA VAL A 550 0.51 15.73 -9.52
C VAL A 550 1.91 15.99 -10.05
N VAL A 551 2.95 15.50 -9.37
CA VAL A 551 4.34 15.63 -9.83
C VAL A 551 4.52 15.02 -11.23
N LEU A 552 3.93 13.84 -11.48
CA LEU A 552 3.98 13.19 -12.79
C LEU A 552 3.23 13.97 -13.87
N LYS A 553 2.07 14.54 -13.55
CA LYS A 553 1.28 15.33 -14.51
C LYS A 553 2.01 16.61 -14.89
N MET A 554 2.56 17.33 -13.91
CA MET A 554 3.43 18.50 -14.16
C MET A 554 4.68 18.14 -14.95
N ALA A 555 5.27 16.96 -14.69
CA ALA A 555 6.40 16.49 -15.49
C ALA A 555 5.99 16.16 -16.94
N LYS A 556 4.73 15.87 -17.21
CA LYS A 556 4.24 15.52 -18.57
C LYS A 556 3.87 16.77 -19.38
N ASP A 557 3.29 17.77 -18.73
CA ASP A 557 2.76 18.96 -19.39
C ASP A 557 3.24 20.24 -18.70
N ASN A 558 3.83 21.16 -19.47
CA ASN A 558 4.35 22.41 -18.92
C ASN A 558 3.30 23.50 -18.77
N ASP A 559 2.09 23.28 -19.26
CA ASP A 559 0.92 24.13 -18.98
C ASP A 559 0.25 23.77 -17.62
N ASP A 560 0.68 22.67 -16.97
CA ASP A 560 0.22 22.23 -15.66
C ASP A 560 1.05 22.86 -14.53
N HIS A 561 0.39 23.57 -13.61
CA HIS A 561 1.03 24.31 -12.52
C HIS A 561 0.36 24.08 -11.17
N VAL A 562 1.09 24.37 -10.10
CA VAL A 562 0.56 24.37 -8.73
C VAL A 562 0.25 25.79 -8.28
N ASP A 563 -0.89 25.97 -7.62
CA ASP A 563 -1.20 27.18 -6.86
C ASP A 563 -0.35 27.23 -5.58
N GLN A 564 0.90 27.70 -5.73
CA GLN A 564 1.85 27.81 -4.62
C GLN A 564 1.35 28.74 -3.51
N VAL A 565 0.49 29.73 -3.84
CA VAL A 565 -0.13 30.59 -2.82
C VAL A 565 -1.09 29.80 -1.93
N SER A 566 -1.87 28.90 -2.51
CA SER A 566 -2.72 27.99 -1.74
C SER A 566 -1.89 27.00 -0.90
N VAL A 567 -0.76 26.53 -1.43
CA VAL A 567 0.24 25.75 -0.65
C VAL A 567 0.75 26.56 0.53
N LEU A 568 1.16 27.81 0.31
CA LEU A 568 1.67 28.68 1.37
C LEU A 568 0.64 28.87 2.48
N LYS A 569 -0.63 29.16 2.14
CA LYS A 569 -1.70 29.30 3.16
C LYS A 569 -1.87 28.04 4.00
N ALA A 570 -1.83 26.86 3.37
CA ALA A 570 -1.92 25.60 4.09
C ALA A 570 -0.70 25.37 5.01
N ARG A 571 0.51 25.66 4.53
CA ARG A 571 1.74 25.51 5.31
C ARG A 571 1.86 26.54 6.45
N LEU A 572 1.36 27.75 6.27
CA LEU A 572 1.22 28.72 7.37
C LEU A 572 0.30 28.17 8.46
N LEU A 573 -0.84 27.58 8.08
CA LEU A 573 -1.76 26.98 9.02
C LEU A 573 -1.12 25.79 9.76
N ASP A 574 -0.46 24.87 9.04
CA ASP A 574 0.29 23.73 9.62
C ASP A 574 1.31 24.16 10.68
N ASN A 575 2.07 25.21 10.37
CA ASN A 575 3.09 25.75 11.28
C ASN A 575 2.47 26.55 12.44
N PHE A 576 1.24 27.04 12.32
CA PHE A 576 0.57 27.79 13.38
C PHE A 576 0.15 26.87 14.53
N TYR A 577 -0.45 25.70 14.23
CA TYR A 577 -0.74 24.67 15.24
C TYR A 577 0.40 23.67 15.49
N MET A 578 1.53 23.84 14.80
CA MET A 578 2.74 23.02 14.92
C MET A 578 2.51 21.51 14.76
N ASP A 579 1.97 21.11 13.62
CA ASP A 579 2.01 19.71 13.21
C ASP A 579 3.39 19.36 12.64
N PHE A 580 4.09 18.46 13.33
CA PHE A 580 5.47 18.11 13.03
C PHE A 580 5.61 17.07 11.92
N ASP A 581 4.55 16.35 11.54
CA ASP A 581 4.63 15.15 10.69
C ASP A 581 4.19 15.43 9.24
N ARG A 582 4.37 16.66 8.74
CA ARG A 582 3.89 17.05 7.42
C ARG A 582 4.73 16.43 6.30
N HIS A 583 4.13 15.60 5.44
CA HIS A 583 4.80 14.95 4.30
C HIS A 583 3.85 14.73 3.09
N GLU A 584 4.37 14.31 1.94
CA GLU A 584 3.69 14.26 0.62
C GLU A 584 2.40 13.43 0.62
N GLY A 585 2.34 12.39 1.47
CA GLY A 585 1.19 11.50 1.61
C GLY A 585 0.00 12.11 2.35
N GLN A 586 0.15 13.30 2.95
CA GLN A 586 -0.88 13.99 3.73
C GLN A 586 -1.60 15.10 2.94
N TRP A 587 -1.53 15.01 1.62
CA TRP A 587 -2.15 15.94 0.70
C TRP A 587 -2.97 15.18 -0.33
N GLU A 588 -4.17 15.68 -0.59
CA GLU A 588 -4.91 15.43 -1.83
C GLU A 588 -4.86 16.71 -2.64
N TRP A 589 -4.97 16.60 -3.96
CA TRP A 589 -4.90 17.74 -4.87
C TRP A 589 -6.14 17.80 -5.72
N ALA A 590 -6.78 18.96 -5.71
CA ALA A 590 -7.87 19.26 -6.60
C ALA A 590 -7.38 20.11 -7.77
N THR A 591 -8.12 20.07 -8.87
CA THR A 591 -7.71 20.71 -10.12
C THR A 591 -8.71 21.75 -10.57
N ARG A 592 -8.21 22.79 -11.23
CA ARG A 592 -9.00 23.75 -12.02
C ARG A 592 -8.43 23.79 -13.43
N ASP A 593 -9.29 23.64 -14.41
CA ASP A 593 -8.92 23.73 -15.82
C ASP A 593 -8.71 25.20 -16.22
N THR A 594 -7.62 25.49 -16.92
CA THR A 594 -7.31 26.83 -17.44
C THR A 594 -7.65 26.98 -18.93
N GLY A 595 -8.07 25.90 -19.59
CA GLY A 595 -8.27 25.79 -21.04
C GLY A 595 -6.99 25.47 -21.82
N LYS A 596 -5.82 25.53 -21.18
CA LYS A 596 -4.52 25.15 -21.75
C LYS A 596 -3.88 24.00 -20.97
N GLY A 597 -3.90 24.11 -19.65
CA GLY A 597 -3.47 23.08 -18.72
C GLY A 597 -4.27 23.17 -17.42
N LYS A 598 -3.70 22.68 -16.33
CA LYS A 598 -4.40 22.59 -15.03
C LYS A 598 -3.66 23.34 -13.94
N ILE A 599 -4.43 23.95 -13.05
CA ILE A 599 -3.92 24.46 -11.78
C ILE A 599 -4.32 23.48 -10.67
N TYR A 600 -3.33 22.88 -10.03
CA TYR A 600 -3.49 22.02 -8.87
C TYR A 600 -3.44 22.84 -7.58
N TYR A 601 -4.38 22.60 -6.66
CA TYR A 601 -4.39 23.23 -5.35
C TYR A 601 -4.56 22.20 -4.22
N PRO A 602 -3.88 22.39 -3.08
CA PRO A 602 -3.80 21.38 -2.05
C PRO A 602 -5.06 21.31 -1.18
N ILE A 603 -5.40 20.10 -0.77
CA ILE A 603 -6.36 19.75 0.26
C ILE A 603 -5.59 18.96 1.33
N PRO A 604 -5.20 19.60 2.45
CA PRO A 604 -4.48 18.93 3.51
C PRO A 604 -5.39 17.92 4.24
N LYS A 605 -4.84 16.74 4.52
CA LYS A 605 -5.43 15.70 5.38
C LYS A 605 -4.46 15.35 6.51
N ASP A 606 -4.93 14.48 7.42
CA ASP A 606 -4.07 13.89 8.46
C ASP A 606 -3.43 14.88 9.47
N GLN A 607 -4.18 15.89 9.93
CA GLN A 607 -3.68 16.85 10.93
C GLN A 607 -3.73 16.32 12.38
N ASP A 608 -3.26 15.10 12.62
CA ASP A 608 -3.41 14.42 13.91
C ASP A 608 -2.28 14.69 14.93
N GLN A 609 -1.20 15.38 14.50
CA GLN A 609 -0.09 15.80 15.36
C GLN A 609 -0.14 17.28 15.76
N ALA A 610 -1.25 17.98 15.50
CA ALA A 610 -1.45 19.33 15.97
C ALA A 610 -1.34 19.41 17.51
N PHE A 611 -0.69 20.47 18.01
CA PHE A 611 -0.46 20.73 19.44
C PHE A 611 0.40 19.68 20.14
N PHE A 612 1.30 18.98 19.43
CA PHE A 612 2.21 18.02 20.08
C PHE A 612 3.05 18.70 21.17
N THR A 613 3.03 18.17 22.40
CA THR A 613 3.90 18.64 23.48
C THR A 613 5.10 17.73 23.65
N ASN A 614 6.17 18.22 24.27
CA ASN A 614 7.34 17.42 24.59
C ASN A 614 7.77 17.72 26.03
N GLN A 615 7.46 16.80 26.94
CA GLN A 615 7.86 16.88 28.35
C GLN A 615 8.64 15.63 28.78
N GLY A 616 9.33 15.73 29.92
CA GLY A 616 10.07 14.61 30.52
C GLY A 616 11.53 14.52 30.07
N LEU A 617 12.30 13.70 30.78
CA LEU A 617 13.75 13.58 30.57
C LEU A 617 14.12 12.99 29.21
N LEU A 618 13.49 11.89 28.77
CA LEU A 618 13.85 11.23 27.51
C LEU A 618 13.47 12.09 26.29
N PRO A 619 12.24 12.63 26.21
CA PRO A 619 11.85 13.50 25.09
C PRO A 619 12.69 14.80 25.00
N TYR A 620 13.18 15.33 26.13
CA TYR A 620 14.12 16.46 26.16
C TYR A 620 15.44 16.18 25.43
N PHE A 621 15.98 14.95 25.55
CA PHE A 621 17.14 14.53 24.77
C PHE A 621 16.78 14.16 23.32
N ALA A 622 15.57 13.65 23.10
CA ALA A 622 15.14 13.23 21.77
C ALA A 622 15.01 14.41 20.79
N LYS A 623 14.57 15.58 21.27
CA LYS A 623 14.37 16.79 20.44
C LYS A 623 15.65 17.52 20.02
N LYS A 624 16.83 16.97 20.30
CA LYS A 624 18.09 17.66 19.96
C LYS A 624 18.31 17.71 18.44
N PRO A 625 19.01 18.74 17.92
CA PRO A 625 19.24 18.91 16.48
C PRO A 625 19.80 17.69 15.74
N TRP A 626 20.55 16.83 16.43
CA TRP A 626 21.19 15.64 15.85
C TRP A 626 20.35 14.36 15.93
N LEU A 627 19.15 14.38 16.53
CA LEU A 627 18.29 13.19 16.66
C LEU A 627 16.94 13.38 15.97
N VAL A 628 15.92 13.90 16.67
CA VAL A 628 14.57 14.13 16.13
C VAL A 628 14.10 15.56 16.45
N PRO A 629 14.73 16.59 15.86
CA PRO A 629 14.45 17.99 16.21
C PRO A 629 13.03 18.46 15.90
N GLU A 630 12.30 17.80 15.02
CA GLU A 630 10.89 18.04 14.76
C GLU A 630 10.00 17.84 16.01
N PHE A 631 10.45 17.06 17.00
CA PHE A 631 9.73 16.84 18.26
C PHE A 631 9.93 17.97 19.29
N GLN A 632 10.32 19.18 18.88
CA GLN A 632 10.64 20.26 19.82
C GLN A 632 9.49 20.71 20.74
N GLY A 633 8.23 20.42 20.36
CA GLY A 633 7.02 20.70 21.12
C GLY A 633 6.30 21.98 20.69
N PHE A 634 5.03 22.09 21.09
CA PHE A 634 4.14 23.21 20.83
C PHE A 634 4.36 24.34 21.84
N ASP A 635 4.76 25.50 21.35
CA ASP A 635 5.10 26.68 22.16
C ASP A 635 4.82 27.99 21.40
N GLU A 636 4.74 29.11 22.12
CA GLU A 636 4.49 30.45 21.58
C GLU A 636 5.59 30.83 20.58
N LYS A 637 6.85 30.48 20.89
CA LYS A 637 7.99 30.68 20.01
C LYS A 637 8.58 29.34 19.60
N THR A 638 8.82 29.15 18.31
CA THR A 638 9.44 27.93 17.82
C THR A 638 10.94 27.89 18.17
N ASP A 639 11.43 26.75 18.70
CA ASP A 639 12.85 26.52 19.01
C ASP A 639 13.72 26.65 17.75
N ASN A 640 13.36 25.92 16.68
CA ASN A 640 13.97 26.05 15.35
C ASN A 640 12.98 25.65 14.24
N ILE A 641 12.45 26.64 13.52
CA ILE A 641 11.46 26.44 12.44
C ILE A 641 12.00 25.64 11.24
N LYS A 642 13.31 25.65 11.01
CA LYS A 642 13.94 24.98 9.87
C LYS A 642 13.97 23.47 10.09
N THR A 643 14.43 23.06 11.28
CA THR A 643 14.48 21.63 11.63
C THR A 643 13.11 21.08 11.98
N PHE A 644 12.18 21.93 12.44
CA PHE A 644 10.77 21.57 12.61
C PHE A 644 10.16 21.01 11.34
N ASN A 645 10.36 21.72 10.23
CA ASN A 645 9.81 21.36 8.92
C ASN A 645 10.69 20.34 8.15
N ARG A 646 11.59 19.62 8.84
CA ARG A 646 12.42 18.60 8.19
C ARG A 646 11.58 17.52 7.48
N PRO A 647 10.45 17.02 8.02
CA PRO A 647 9.58 16.08 7.31
C PRO A 647 9.02 16.66 6.00
N ALA A 648 8.64 17.95 6.00
CA ALA A 648 8.05 18.64 4.84
C ALA A 648 9.07 19.16 3.82
N ARG A 649 10.38 19.00 4.05
CA ARG A 649 11.45 19.67 3.29
C ARG A 649 11.37 19.44 1.77
N ASN A 650 11.00 18.24 1.33
CA ASN A 650 10.96 17.90 -0.09
C ASN A 650 9.73 18.51 -0.75
N PHE A 651 8.57 18.28 -0.14
CA PHE A 651 7.31 18.95 -0.48
C PHE A 651 7.46 20.48 -0.57
N ASP A 652 7.97 21.13 0.47
CA ASP A 652 8.09 22.60 0.51
C ASP A 652 9.10 23.12 -0.53
N ARG A 653 10.23 22.43 -0.76
CA ARG A 653 11.20 22.80 -1.81
C ARG A 653 10.66 22.60 -3.23
N PHE A 654 9.66 21.75 -3.41
CA PHE A 654 9.05 21.50 -4.72
C PHE A 654 7.87 22.44 -5.00
N PHE A 655 7.03 22.72 -3.99
CA PHE A 655 5.77 23.46 -4.17
C PHE A 655 5.78 24.90 -3.64
N LEU A 656 6.90 25.39 -3.09
CA LEU A 656 7.07 26.78 -2.62
C LEU A 656 8.37 27.42 -3.17
N ASN A 657 8.80 27.02 -4.36
CA ASN A 657 10.06 27.42 -4.98
C ASN A 657 10.00 28.73 -5.80
N GLU A 658 8.81 29.25 -6.12
CA GLU A 658 8.66 30.42 -7.02
C GLU A 658 8.21 31.70 -6.31
N LEU A 659 7.63 31.59 -5.10
CA LEU A 659 7.04 32.74 -4.43
C LEU A 659 8.12 33.68 -3.87
N PRO A 660 8.09 34.99 -4.19
CA PRO A 660 9.05 35.93 -3.61
C PRO A 660 8.73 36.23 -2.14
N ARG A 661 9.74 36.65 -1.37
CA ARG A 661 9.63 37.04 0.04
C ARG A 661 8.46 37.97 0.34
N LYS A 662 8.23 38.96 -0.51
CA LYS A 662 7.14 39.93 -0.36
C LYS A 662 5.77 39.26 -0.39
N THR A 663 5.59 38.22 -1.21
CA THR A 663 4.37 37.42 -1.23
C THR A 663 4.18 36.66 0.08
N TRP A 664 5.25 36.08 0.62
CA TRP A 664 5.22 35.47 1.95
C TRP A 664 4.79 36.46 3.03
N GLU A 665 5.40 37.65 3.08
CA GLU A 665 5.05 38.70 4.05
C GLU A 665 3.56 39.07 3.99
N ILE A 666 3.02 39.29 2.79
CA ILE A 666 1.61 39.63 2.58
C ILE A 666 0.68 38.52 3.11
N TYR A 667 0.97 37.26 2.78
CA TYR A 667 0.11 36.15 3.21
C TYR A 667 0.28 35.80 4.69
N ILE A 668 1.45 36.02 5.28
CA ILE A 668 1.66 35.92 6.73
C ILE A 668 0.83 36.98 7.47
N ASP A 669 0.89 38.24 7.04
CA ASP A 669 0.14 39.34 7.68
C ASP A 669 -1.38 39.13 7.52
N SER A 670 -1.82 38.72 6.32
CA SER A 670 -3.22 38.36 6.09
C SER A 670 -3.64 37.14 6.90
N PHE A 671 -2.76 36.17 7.16
CA PHE A 671 -3.08 35.02 7.98
C PHE A 671 -3.26 35.42 9.44
N LEU A 672 -2.33 36.19 10.00
CA LEU A 672 -2.34 36.62 11.40
C LEU A 672 -3.55 37.48 11.75
N THR A 673 -3.98 38.35 10.85
CA THR A 673 -5.21 39.16 11.03
C THR A 673 -6.49 38.32 11.09
N LYS A 674 -6.50 37.13 10.47
CA LYS A 674 -7.65 36.22 10.46
C LYS A 674 -7.63 35.22 11.61
N MET A 675 -6.46 34.93 12.19
CA MET A 675 -6.33 34.08 13.39
C MET A 675 -6.69 34.88 14.65
N THR A 676 -7.93 35.38 14.72
CA THR A 676 -8.42 36.15 15.87
C THR A 676 -8.62 35.27 17.11
N ASP A 677 -8.76 35.91 18.28
CA ASP A 677 -9.07 35.19 19.52
C ASP A 677 -10.34 34.34 19.39
N GLN A 678 -11.37 34.89 18.75
CA GLN A 678 -12.62 34.20 18.49
C GLN A 678 -12.42 32.96 17.60
N VAL A 679 -11.59 33.03 16.55
CA VAL A 679 -11.30 31.88 15.69
C VAL A 679 -10.56 30.79 16.45
N ILE A 680 -9.58 31.16 17.29
CA ILE A 680 -8.81 30.23 18.12
C ILE A 680 -9.72 29.57 19.17
N GLU A 681 -10.58 30.34 19.82
CA GLU A 681 -11.53 29.83 20.81
C GLU A 681 -12.60 28.95 20.17
N GLU A 682 -13.12 29.32 18.99
CA GLU A 682 -14.06 28.47 18.24
C GLU A 682 -13.40 27.15 17.84
N ALA A 683 -12.16 27.19 17.34
CA ALA A 683 -11.38 26.01 17.01
C ALA A 683 -11.27 25.06 18.21
N MET A 684 -10.81 25.55 19.35
CA MET A 684 -10.67 24.72 20.54
C MET A 684 -12.02 24.27 21.09
N SER A 685 -13.09 25.05 20.92
CA SER A 685 -14.45 24.66 21.34
C SER A 685 -14.99 23.43 20.60
N ARG A 686 -14.32 22.94 19.54
CA ARG A 686 -14.66 21.68 18.87
C ARG A 686 -14.23 20.43 19.65
N GLN A 687 -13.38 20.60 20.67
CA GLN A 687 -12.91 19.51 21.53
C GLN A 687 -14.03 18.95 22.42
N PRO A 688 -13.99 17.65 22.79
CA PRO A 688 -14.96 17.08 23.73
C PRO A 688 -15.02 17.89 25.03
N LYS A 689 -16.23 18.20 25.50
CA LYS A 689 -16.43 19.10 26.64
C LYS A 689 -15.80 18.57 27.93
N GLU A 690 -15.73 17.25 28.09
CA GLU A 690 -15.23 16.58 29.29
C GLU A 690 -13.72 16.77 29.48
N ILE A 691 -12.98 17.11 28.42
CA ILE A 691 -11.52 17.32 28.49
C ILE A 691 -11.11 18.80 28.47
N ARG A 692 -12.06 19.74 28.32
CA ARG A 692 -11.74 21.17 28.22
C ARG A 692 -11.20 21.77 29.51
N GLY A 693 -11.33 21.09 30.65
CA GLY A 693 -10.75 21.54 31.92
C GLY A 693 -9.25 21.21 32.10
N PHE A 694 -8.61 20.57 31.13
CA PHE A 694 -7.19 20.20 31.17
C PHE A 694 -6.34 21.24 30.42
N HIS A 695 -5.61 20.86 29.38
CA HIS A 695 -4.67 21.76 28.67
C HIS A 695 -5.37 22.69 27.64
N TYR A 696 -6.69 22.80 27.65
CA TYR A 696 -7.45 23.64 26.70
C TYR A 696 -7.00 25.10 26.75
N ASP A 697 -7.03 25.71 27.94
CA ASP A 697 -6.70 27.12 28.13
C ASP A 697 -5.22 27.40 27.84
N GLU A 698 -4.35 26.43 28.12
CA GLU A 698 -2.93 26.49 27.79
C GLU A 698 -2.74 26.53 26.28
N ILE A 699 -3.38 25.63 25.51
CA ILE A 699 -3.29 25.62 24.05
C ILE A 699 -3.83 26.94 23.46
N VAL A 700 -4.97 27.42 23.95
CA VAL A 700 -5.54 28.71 23.52
C VAL A 700 -4.57 29.86 23.78
N LYS A 701 -3.99 29.92 24.98
CA LYS A 701 -3.00 30.94 25.34
C LYS A 701 -1.78 30.87 24.42
N THR A 702 -1.24 29.68 24.19
CA THR A 702 -0.08 29.46 23.33
C THR A 702 -0.36 29.92 21.90
N LEU A 703 -1.52 29.57 21.31
CA LEU A 703 -1.91 30.05 19.98
C LEU A 703 -2.01 31.58 19.90
N LYS A 704 -2.57 32.22 20.93
CA LYS A 704 -2.68 33.68 20.98
C LYS A 704 -1.31 34.35 21.08
N GLY A 705 -0.42 33.85 21.94
CA GLY A 705 0.95 34.34 22.10
C GLY A 705 1.80 34.14 20.85
N ARG A 706 1.63 32.99 20.17
CA ARG A 706 2.36 32.64 18.95
C ARG A 706 2.24 33.68 17.83
N ARG A 707 1.13 34.40 17.73
CA ARG A 707 0.95 35.49 16.74
C ARG A 707 2.04 36.56 16.81
N GLN A 708 2.66 36.77 17.98
CA GLN A 708 3.74 37.74 18.17
C GLN A 708 5.07 37.29 17.55
N HIS A 709 5.30 35.98 17.45
CA HIS A 709 6.56 35.40 16.96
C HIS A 709 6.44 34.83 15.54
N PHE A 710 5.24 34.43 15.14
CA PHE A 710 4.97 33.66 13.94
C PHE A 710 5.53 34.29 12.65
N LYS A 711 5.41 35.61 12.48
CA LYS A 711 5.95 36.28 11.29
C LYS A 711 7.46 36.11 11.16
N LYS A 712 8.18 36.25 12.27
CA LYS A 712 9.63 36.06 12.29
C LYS A 712 9.99 34.63 11.94
N ASP A 713 9.33 33.66 12.56
CA ASP A 713 9.58 32.23 12.33
C ASP A 713 9.35 31.86 10.86
N MET A 714 8.24 32.31 10.25
CA MET A 714 7.96 31.95 8.86
C MET A 714 8.88 32.64 7.85
N LEU A 715 9.37 33.85 8.13
CA LEU A 715 10.36 34.50 7.28
C LEU A 715 11.76 33.87 7.43
N GLU A 716 12.12 33.41 8.63
CA GLU A 716 13.32 32.59 8.80
C GLU A 716 13.24 31.29 8.00
N TYR A 717 12.05 30.67 7.94
CA TYR A 717 11.84 29.47 7.12
C TYR A 717 11.92 29.77 5.62
N TYR A 718 11.32 30.86 5.16
CA TYR A 718 11.49 31.32 3.77
C TYR A 718 12.96 31.51 3.40
N ASP A 719 13.74 32.17 4.27
CA ASP A 719 15.17 32.41 4.04
C ASP A 719 15.96 31.11 4.00
N PHE A 720 15.53 30.09 4.76
CA PHE A 720 16.12 28.76 4.69
C PHE A 720 15.82 28.05 3.37
N LEU A 721 14.57 28.04 2.92
CA LEU A 721 14.17 27.44 1.64
C LEU A 721 14.84 28.14 0.45
N SER A 722 15.01 29.47 0.53
CA SER A 722 15.55 30.29 -0.56
C SER A 722 17.07 30.24 -0.70
N LYS A 723 17.80 29.55 0.20
CA LYS A 723 19.25 29.35 0.07
C LYS A 723 19.61 28.50 -1.15
N GLU A 724 18.79 27.50 -1.42
CA GLU A 724 18.93 26.58 -2.54
C GLU A 724 17.55 26.33 -3.13
N VAL A 725 17.32 26.86 -4.33
CA VAL A 725 16.04 26.74 -5.03
C VAL A 725 16.11 25.60 -6.03
N ASN A 726 15.09 24.74 -6.03
CA ASN A 726 14.91 23.73 -7.07
C ASN A 726 14.16 24.37 -8.24
N ILE A 727 14.74 24.30 -9.44
CA ILE A 727 14.03 24.67 -10.68
C ILE A 727 13.53 23.36 -11.29
N VAL A 728 12.21 23.17 -11.29
CA VAL A 728 11.58 21.94 -11.77
C VAL A 728 11.13 22.16 -13.20
N GLY A 729 11.55 21.28 -14.10
CA GLY A 729 11.13 21.26 -15.50
C GLY A 729 10.12 20.15 -15.80
N SER A 730 9.56 20.20 -17.01
CA SER A 730 8.77 19.12 -17.60
C SER A 730 9.61 18.26 -18.56
N ASN A 731 8.99 17.22 -19.10
CA ASN A 731 9.54 16.39 -20.19
C ASN A 731 9.38 17.05 -21.57
N GLN A 732 8.89 18.29 -21.61
CA GLN A 732 8.80 19.08 -22.84
C GLN A 732 10.05 19.96 -23.01
N ARG A 733 10.16 20.59 -24.18
CA ARG A 733 11.29 21.49 -24.46
C ARG A 733 11.05 22.84 -23.80
N GLU A 734 11.88 23.16 -22.81
CA GLU A 734 11.80 24.39 -22.02
C GLU A 734 13.11 25.18 -22.08
N LEU A 735 13.04 26.47 -21.72
CA LEU A 735 14.19 27.34 -21.54
C LEU A 735 14.23 27.76 -20.07
N PHE A 736 15.38 27.58 -19.43
CA PHE A 736 15.62 27.91 -18.01
C PHE A 736 16.52 29.13 -17.87
#